data_AF-A0A7R9ZVV7-F1
#
_entry.id   AF-A0A7R9ZVV7-F1
#
_cell.length_a   1.000
_cell.length_b   1.000
_cell.length_c   1.000
_cell.angle_alpha   90.00
_cell.angle_beta   90.00
_cell.angle_gamma   90.00
#
_symmetry.space_group_name_H-M   'P 1'
#
loop_
_entity.id
_entity.type
_entity.pdbx_description
1 polymer ?
#
loop_
_entity_poly.entity_id
_entity_poly.type
_entity_poly.pdbx_seq_one_letter_code
_entity_poly.pdbx_strand_id
1 'polypeptide(L)'
;VRAALPACTNLPTDLLELWDFWRKLSGGIALPASLKKGMADKFDEFGEYQLGKYLNAKVPKPAQAAPAAGKKGKGRGKGGVDAKDPKDAEKVAEEAEAKKNDPLTRPLTLKTLIRAVHAGQKNPEAVCGVLRKRYPMTEEEFKEMNLDLGGSKAFDPERMGEKLRIPVPKTWETELSEKGNTKEVWQDLVQSKNLPFMAMLRNLRNIIMAGVDQKTHKAILGRLTCKQQVANSKQMPVRFLSAFEAIDFSDETLAKLAQEATSQEDFIVEQKAVGSGKEAKKIEKKRPVCRNPPTRALLDQYRNALETAVSLAAQNNVPPLECSAGGKAVVLVDVSGSMESPLTQGPKKLHESAMTPHRRSGGRPIVEGQDMDLEDYFSQAGQRLSKKISVSMTWIGQDLDLSVMVLDKEGNQVVSVSYSNTSWEVIQHSGDITNAPYGAEEVISVDLEKLPENAFMLFFTINSYSGQVFDQLPEAAISLRDDGLEGNSVEGTQEICAFRLTGTHKALIACGLIRKERGWSFRCLNTPQAQGMTVQSLLGKIRKEYEAAMADAATQQKRLIDAALLLALCLRERMGDDKCEVVLFSSPGKEGGPGYKVLRGLGPKVLANIRRCHDVAKQLGRGTELPIGYLQELSAAGVALDHLVLLTDGLVAPAKNPAEALSRWLASHRARVQPVRFACIDVLGLGKPCIGDGSSDQDVLISGYSEATLRYLTQEPGAQLAEVEAIKLPSAKGKSEAGPEQPKEEGKA
;
A
#
# COMPACT_ATOMS: atom_id res chain seq x y z
N VAL A 1 27.84 -17.78 -10.45
CA VAL A 1 27.52 -17.18 -9.11
C VAL A 1 28.58 -16.18 -8.65
N ARG A 2 29.80 -16.59 -8.25
CA ARG A 2 30.83 -15.66 -7.73
C ARG A 2 31.08 -14.45 -8.66
N ALA A 3 31.26 -14.69 -9.96
CA ALA A 3 31.49 -13.63 -10.96
C ALA A 3 30.24 -12.80 -11.30
N ALA A 4 29.04 -13.35 -11.09
CA ALA A 4 27.78 -12.68 -11.41
C ALA A 4 27.32 -11.74 -10.29
N LEU A 5 27.58 -12.13 -9.04
CA LEU A 5 27.06 -11.44 -7.86
C LEU A 5 27.45 -9.95 -7.82
N PRO A 6 28.71 -9.55 -8.14
CA PRO A 6 29.06 -8.14 -8.22
C PRO A 6 28.29 -7.33 -9.27
N ALA A 7 27.87 -7.97 -10.37
CA ALA A 7 27.10 -7.34 -11.44
C ALA A 7 25.59 -7.27 -11.11
N CYS A 8 25.08 -8.20 -10.30
CA CYS A 8 23.66 -8.29 -9.94
C CYS A 8 23.28 -7.50 -8.67
N THR A 9 24.26 -6.93 -7.96
CA THR A 9 24.02 -6.23 -6.68
C THR A 9 24.65 -4.84 -6.72
N ASN A 10 23.98 -3.85 -6.14
CA ASN A 10 24.37 -2.44 -6.22
C ASN A 10 24.55 -1.80 -4.84
N LEU A 11 23.84 -2.29 -3.82
CA LEU A 11 23.85 -1.75 -2.47
C LEU A 11 24.35 -2.78 -1.45
N PRO A 12 24.96 -2.33 -0.34
CA PRO A 12 25.29 -3.24 0.78
C PRO A 12 24.08 -4.00 1.32
N THR A 13 22.88 -3.43 1.23
CA THR A 13 21.62 -4.08 1.60
C THR A 13 21.25 -5.25 0.71
N ASP A 14 21.57 -5.20 -0.59
CA ASP A 14 21.28 -6.28 -1.54
C ASP A 14 22.00 -7.57 -1.13
N LEU A 15 23.20 -7.45 -0.56
CA LEU A 15 23.93 -8.60 0.00
C LEU A 15 23.21 -9.17 1.24
N LEU A 16 22.64 -8.33 2.10
CA LEU A 16 21.89 -8.80 3.27
C LEU A 16 20.59 -9.50 2.84
N GLU A 17 19.89 -8.94 1.85
CA GLU A 17 18.66 -9.51 1.29
C GLU A 17 18.92 -10.82 0.56
N LEU A 18 20.02 -10.91 -0.20
CA LEU A 18 20.43 -12.15 -0.86
C LEU A 18 20.75 -13.26 0.15
N TRP A 19 21.40 -12.92 1.27
CA TRP A 19 21.63 -13.88 2.34
C TRP A 19 20.32 -14.30 3.01
N ASP A 20 19.40 -13.36 3.27
CA ASP A 20 18.10 -13.69 3.83
C ASP A 20 17.27 -14.60 2.90
N PHE A 21 17.32 -14.33 1.59
CA PHE A 21 16.71 -15.17 0.57
C PHE A 21 17.30 -16.58 0.59
N TRP A 22 18.63 -16.73 0.66
CA TRP A 22 19.27 -18.04 0.79
C TRP A 22 18.85 -18.78 2.06
N ARG A 23 18.76 -18.08 3.20
CA ARG A 23 18.30 -18.67 4.47
C ARG A 23 16.89 -19.25 4.36
N LYS A 24 15.99 -18.50 3.71
CA LYS A 24 14.60 -18.92 3.47
C LYS A 24 14.51 -20.09 2.50
N LEU A 25 15.33 -20.09 1.45
CA LEU A 25 15.31 -21.12 0.42
C LEU A 25 15.90 -22.45 0.90
N SER A 26 17.05 -22.40 1.60
CA SER A 26 17.80 -23.60 1.98
C SER A 26 17.40 -24.18 3.34
N GLY A 27 16.66 -23.42 4.17
CA GLY A 27 16.44 -23.74 5.59
C GLY A 27 17.73 -23.71 6.43
N GLY A 28 18.88 -23.39 5.83
CA GLY A 28 20.21 -23.43 6.43
C GLY A 28 20.84 -22.04 6.56
N ILE A 29 21.80 -21.93 7.48
CA ILE A 29 22.48 -20.67 7.82
C ILE A 29 23.72 -20.44 6.94
N ALA A 30 24.41 -21.53 6.62
CA ALA A 30 25.72 -21.49 6.02
C ALA A 30 25.63 -21.06 4.55
N LEU A 31 26.31 -19.97 4.22
CA LEU A 31 26.47 -19.54 2.84
C LEU A 31 27.40 -20.51 2.09
N PRO A 32 27.02 -21.02 0.91
CA PRO A 32 27.90 -21.71 -0.01
C PRO A 32 29.17 -20.91 -0.29
N ALA A 33 30.29 -21.61 -0.52
CA ALA A 33 31.58 -20.97 -0.77
C ALA A 33 31.56 -19.99 -1.97
N SER A 34 30.77 -20.29 -3.00
CA SER A 34 30.61 -19.43 -4.18
C SER A 34 29.89 -18.11 -3.85
N LEU A 35 28.85 -18.16 -3.00
CA LEU A 35 28.16 -16.97 -2.50
C LEU A 35 29.05 -16.18 -1.55
N LYS A 36 29.69 -16.83 -0.57
CA LYS A 36 30.62 -16.15 0.36
C LYS A 36 31.68 -15.36 -0.40
N LYS A 37 32.38 -16.00 -1.34
CA LYS A 37 33.44 -15.35 -2.13
C LYS A 37 32.90 -14.23 -3.01
N GLY A 38 31.74 -14.42 -3.66
CA GLY A 38 31.14 -13.37 -4.50
C GLY A 38 30.69 -12.15 -3.68
N MET A 39 30.10 -12.38 -2.50
CA MET A 39 29.70 -11.32 -1.58
C MET A 39 30.91 -10.58 -1.02
N ALA A 40 32.00 -11.29 -0.70
CA ALA A 40 33.26 -10.66 -0.28
C ALA A 40 33.86 -9.79 -1.38
N ASP A 41 33.96 -10.32 -2.61
CA ASP A 41 34.47 -9.58 -3.77
C ASP A 41 33.64 -8.30 -4.02
N LYS A 42 32.30 -8.38 -3.94
CA LYS A 42 31.43 -7.22 -4.10
C LYS A 42 31.55 -6.23 -2.94
N PHE A 43 31.68 -6.72 -1.71
CA PHE A 43 31.79 -5.85 -0.56
C PHE A 43 33.01 -4.92 -0.66
N ASP A 44 34.12 -5.42 -1.22
CA ASP A 44 35.34 -4.65 -1.47
C ASP A 44 35.18 -3.54 -2.52
N GLU A 45 34.11 -3.54 -3.32
CA GLU A 45 33.80 -2.46 -4.28
C GLU A 45 33.05 -1.29 -3.62
N PHE A 46 32.47 -1.48 -2.42
CA PHE A 46 31.70 -0.42 -1.77
C PHE A 46 32.60 0.66 -1.18
N GLY A 47 32.34 1.90 -1.56
CA GLY A 47 33.01 3.06 -0.97
C GLY A 47 32.50 3.40 0.44
N GLU A 48 33.25 4.24 1.14
CA GLU A 48 32.92 4.68 2.51
C GLU A 48 31.52 5.28 2.62
N TYR A 49 31.09 6.08 1.63
CA TYR A 49 29.74 6.65 1.58
C TYR A 49 28.65 5.58 1.65
N GLN A 50 28.76 4.50 0.86
CA GLN A 50 27.76 3.43 0.83
C GLN A 50 27.75 2.67 2.16
N LEU A 51 28.93 2.33 2.68
CA LEU A 51 29.04 1.64 3.97
C LEU A 51 28.47 2.48 5.12
N GLY A 52 28.73 3.79 5.12
CA GLY A 52 28.19 4.72 6.11
C GLY A 52 26.67 4.87 6.01
N LYS A 53 26.15 5.03 4.78
CA LYS A 53 24.71 5.22 4.52
C LYS A 53 23.88 4.01 4.96
N TYR A 54 24.39 2.80 4.72
CA TYR A 54 23.68 1.55 5.01
C TYR A 54 24.17 0.86 6.29
N LEU A 55 24.97 1.54 7.13
CA LEU A 55 25.57 0.98 8.35
C LEU A 55 24.54 0.39 9.32
N ASN A 56 23.39 1.05 9.44
CA ASN A 56 22.31 0.70 10.37
C ASN A 56 21.22 -0.16 9.71
N ALA A 57 21.39 -0.55 8.44
CA ALA A 57 20.43 -1.42 7.77
C ALA A 57 20.41 -2.80 8.45
N LYS A 58 19.20 -3.31 8.67
CA LYS A 58 18.97 -4.61 9.31
C LYS A 58 17.87 -5.37 8.58
N VAL A 59 18.12 -6.64 8.28
CA VAL A 59 17.06 -7.56 7.85
C VAL A 59 16.57 -8.30 9.10
N PRO A 60 15.26 -8.20 9.44
CA PRO A 60 14.69 -8.86 10.62
C PRO A 60 14.90 -10.38 10.61
N LYS A 61 14.78 -11.00 11.78
CA LYS A 61 14.79 -12.46 11.88
C LYS A 61 13.62 -13.08 11.09
N PRO A 62 13.79 -14.28 10.49
CA PRO A 62 12.67 -15.05 9.97
C PRO A 62 11.65 -15.27 11.09
N ALA A 63 10.35 -15.09 10.81
CA ALA A 63 9.32 -15.50 11.74
C ALA A 63 9.50 -17.01 11.99
N GLN A 64 9.71 -17.42 13.24
CA GLN A 64 9.58 -18.83 13.59
C GLN A 64 8.15 -19.20 13.22
N ALA A 65 7.97 -20.25 12.41
CA ALA A 65 6.66 -20.86 12.24
C ALA A 65 6.10 -21.05 13.66
N ALA A 66 4.92 -20.47 13.93
CA ALA A 66 4.27 -20.67 15.21
C ALA A 66 4.25 -22.19 15.46
N PRO A 67 4.68 -22.68 16.63
CA PRO A 67 4.52 -24.09 16.93
C PRO A 67 3.04 -24.40 16.71
N ALA A 68 2.75 -25.36 15.85
CA ALA A 68 1.39 -25.85 15.63
C ALA A 68 0.74 -25.99 17.00
N ALA A 69 -0.41 -25.34 17.19
CA ALA A 69 -1.11 -25.28 18.46
C ALA A 69 -1.36 -26.71 18.97
N GLY A 70 -0.40 -27.22 19.74
CA GLY A 70 -0.56 -28.44 20.50
C GLY A 70 -1.65 -28.14 21.49
N LYS A 71 -2.80 -28.81 21.31
CA LYS A 71 -3.93 -28.83 22.24
C LYS A 71 -3.40 -28.84 23.67
N LYS A 72 -3.40 -27.69 24.34
CA LYS A 72 -3.34 -27.64 25.81
C LYS A 72 -4.71 -28.08 26.30
N GLY A 73 -4.88 -29.40 26.38
CA GLY A 73 -5.88 -29.99 27.24
C GLY A 73 -5.64 -29.46 28.66
N LYS A 74 -6.66 -28.82 29.22
CA LYS A 74 -6.73 -28.51 30.65
C LYS A 74 -6.70 -29.83 31.42
N GLY A 75 -5.53 -30.22 31.92
CA GLY A 75 -5.38 -31.22 32.98
C GLY A 75 -4.78 -30.55 34.20
N ARG A 76 -5.58 -30.35 35.25
CA ARG A 76 -5.10 -30.02 36.60
C ARG A 76 -4.20 -31.16 37.08
N GLY A 77 -2.95 -30.86 37.40
CA GLY A 77 -2.04 -31.79 38.07
C GLY A 77 -0.83 -31.05 38.60
N LYS A 78 -0.76 -30.89 39.93
CA LYS A 78 0.45 -30.50 40.66
C LYS A 78 1.56 -31.52 40.35
N GLY A 79 2.73 -31.04 39.97
CA GLY A 79 3.94 -31.86 39.86
C GLY A 79 5.11 -30.99 39.44
N GLY A 80 5.84 -30.44 40.42
CA GLY A 80 7.17 -29.91 40.17
C GLY A 80 8.08 -31.04 39.72
N VAL A 81 8.79 -30.84 38.62
CA VAL A 81 9.92 -31.70 38.25
C VAL A 81 11.16 -30.92 38.62
N ASP A 82 11.67 -31.22 39.81
CA ASP A 82 13.02 -30.85 40.22
C ASP A 82 14.02 -31.50 39.26
N ALA A 83 14.89 -30.70 38.63
CA ALA A 83 16.03 -31.19 37.88
C ALA A 83 17.00 -31.85 38.88
N LYS A 84 17.11 -33.17 38.84
CA LYS A 84 17.79 -33.96 39.88
C LYS A 84 19.27 -34.23 39.62
N ASP A 85 19.89 -33.59 38.63
CA ASP A 85 21.34 -33.75 38.36
C ASP A 85 22.00 -32.42 37.94
N PRO A 86 23.14 -32.02 38.55
CA PRO A 86 23.87 -30.79 38.20
C PRO A 86 24.35 -30.75 36.74
N LYS A 87 24.64 -31.92 36.15
CA LYS A 87 25.12 -32.05 34.76
C LYS A 87 24.05 -31.71 33.72
N ASP A 88 22.77 -31.92 34.04
CA ASP A 88 21.67 -31.61 33.12
C ASP A 88 21.32 -30.12 33.14
N ALA A 89 21.48 -29.45 34.28
CA ALA A 89 21.35 -28.00 34.38
C ALA A 89 22.46 -27.26 33.62
N GLU A 90 23.69 -27.79 33.67
CA GLU A 90 24.84 -27.27 32.93
C GLU A 90 24.67 -27.46 31.42
N LYS A 91 24.22 -28.64 30.96
CA LYS A 91 23.86 -28.88 29.54
C LYS A 91 22.74 -27.99 29.04
N VAL A 92 21.70 -27.77 29.85
CA VAL A 92 20.57 -26.89 29.49
C VAL A 92 21.03 -25.42 29.43
N ALA A 93 21.94 -24.99 30.31
CA ALA A 93 22.56 -23.67 30.27
C ALA A 93 23.49 -23.51 29.04
N GLU A 94 24.30 -24.52 28.75
CA GLU A 94 25.22 -24.56 27.60
C GLU A 94 24.45 -24.58 26.26
N GLU A 95 23.34 -25.35 26.16
CA GLU A 95 22.44 -25.30 25.00
C GLU A 95 21.69 -23.96 24.89
N ALA A 96 21.31 -23.33 26.00
CA ALA A 96 20.68 -22.02 26.00
C ALA A 96 21.67 -20.91 25.60
N GLU A 97 22.95 -21.04 25.98
CA GLU A 97 24.03 -20.12 25.63
C GLU A 97 24.50 -20.32 24.17
N ALA A 98 24.53 -21.56 23.69
CA ALA A 98 24.72 -21.90 22.27
C ALA A 98 23.58 -21.35 21.40
N LYS A 99 22.32 -21.44 21.85
CA LYS A 99 21.16 -20.78 21.20
C LYS A 99 21.22 -19.25 21.26
N LYS A 100 21.86 -18.66 22.28
CA LYS A 100 22.11 -17.20 22.40
C LYS A 100 23.18 -16.68 21.44
N ASN A 101 24.10 -17.55 21.03
CA ASN A 101 25.18 -17.29 20.08
C ASN A 101 24.90 -17.79 18.66
N ASP A 102 23.74 -18.44 18.43
CA ASP A 102 23.30 -18.91 17.12
C ASP A 102 23.01 -17.73 16.16
N PRO A 103 23.70 -17.63 15.00
CA PRO A 103 23.44 -16.63 13.97
C PRO A 103 22.00 -16.63 13.41
N LEU A 104 21.20 -17.69 13.63
CA LEU A 104 19.78 -17.75 13.25
C LEU A 104 18.87 -16.80 14.02
N THR A 105 19.26 -16.41 15.24
CA THR A 105 18.39 -15.68 16.16
C THR A 105 18.54 -14.16 16.07
N ARG A 106 19.54 -13.67 15.31
CA ARG A 106 19.87 -12.25 15.19
C ARG A 106 19.46 -11.66 13.82
N PRO A 107 19.16 -10.35 13.77
CA PRO A 107 18.97 -9.66 12.49
C PRO A 107 20.29 -9.66 11.69
N LEU A 108 20.19 -9.81 10.36
CA LEU A 108 21.35 -9.65 9.49
C LEU A 108 21.72 -8.17 9.40
N THR A 109 23.00 -7.87 9.56
CA THR A 109 23.58 -6.52 9.51
C THR A 109 24.91 -6.56 8.74
N LEU A 110 25.47 -5.41 8.37
CA LEU A 110 26.80 -5.37 7.74
C LEU A 110 27.88 -6.02 8.63
N LYS A 111 27.77 -5.87 9.97
CA LYS A 111 28.70 -6.51 10.91
C LYS A 111 28.63 -8.04 10.87
N THR A 112 27.45 -8.62 10.67
CA THR A 112 27.31 -10.09 10.55
C THR A 112 27.78 -10.55 9.18
N LEU A 113 27.53 -9.78 8.13
CA LEU A 113 27.99 -10.07 6.77
C LEU A 113 29.52 -10.12 6.71
N ILE A 114 30.20 -9.07 7.16
CA ILE A 114 31.67 -8.99 7.19
C ILE A 114 32.27 -10.22 7.88
N ARG A 115 31.73 -10.62 9.04
CA ARG A 115 32.23 -11.78 9.79
C ARG A 115 31.99 -13.10 9.07
N ALA A 116 30.88 -13.25 8.35
CA ALA A 116 30.49 -14.50 7.71
C ALA A 116 31.19 -14.75 6.36
N VAL A 117 31.51 -13.68 5.63
CA VAL A 117 32.13 -13.78 4.31
C VAL A 117 33.60 -13.39 4.30
N HIS A 118 34.13 -12.87 5.42
CA HIS A 118 35.49 -12.32 5.52
C HIS A 118 35.77 -11.24 4.46
N ALA A 119 34.79 -10.35 4.26
CA ALA A 119 34.87 -9.23 3.34
C ALA A 119 35.84 -8.15 3.84
N GLY A 120 36.29 -7.27 2.93
CA GLY A 120 36.93 -6.01 3.30
C GLY A 120 38.44 -5.99 3.21
N GLN A 121 39.06 -6.98 2.55
CA GLN A 121 40.52 -7.11 2.51
C GLN A 121 41.19 -5.91 1.82
N LYS A 122 40.48 -5.25 0.88
CA LYS A 122 40.97 -4.06 0.18
C LYS A 122 40.66 -2.74 0.89
N ASN A 123 39.80 -2.75 1.91
CA ASN A 123 39.49 -1.55 2.70
C ASN A 123 39.35 -1.89 4.20
N PRO A 124 40.45 -2.32 4.84
CA PRO A 124 40.44 -2.84 6.20
C PRO A 124 40.07 -1.78 7.24
N GLU A 125 40.37 -0.50 7.01
CA GLU A 125 40.00 0.57 7.95
C GLU A 125 38.49 0.82 7.95
N ALA A 126 37.84 0.89 6.78
CA ALA A 126 36.38 1.03 6.71
C ALA A 126 35.69 -0.17 7.37
N VAL A 127 36.21 -1.38 7.17
CA VAL A 127 35.70 -2.61 7.79
C VAL A 127 35.86 -2.58 9.30
N CYS A 128 37.02 -2.15 9.79
CA CYS A 128 37.24 -1.92 11.21
C CYS A 128 36.30 -0.84 11.76
N GLY A 129 35.99 0.19 10.97
CA GLY A 129 34.98 1.21 11.25
C GLY A 129 33.56 0.64 11.36
N VAL A 130 33.13 -0.24 10.45
CA VAL A 130 31.84 -0.94 10.54
C VAL A 130 31.78 -1.79 11.80
N LEU A 131 32.84 -2.55 12.08
CA LEU A 131 32.95 -3.44 13.24
C LEU A 131 33.14 -2.68 14.56
N ARG A 132 33.50 -1.39 14.51
CA ARG A 132 33.92 -0.54 15.65
C ARG A 132 35.10 -1.13 16.42
N LYS A 133 36.10 -1.63 15.70
CA LYS A 133 37.40 -2.02 16.29
C LYS A 133 38.15 -0.76 16.75
N ARG A 134 39.08 -0.94 17.69
CA ARG A 134 39.99 0.13 18.11
C ARG A 134 41.13 0.26 17.11
N TYR A 135 41.65 1.46 16.96
CA TYR A 135 42.91 1.71 16.30
C TYR A 135 44.03 0.95 17.06
N PRO A 136 44.97 0.31 16.35
CA PRO A 136 46.06 -0.46 16.94
C PRO A 136 46.87 0.31 17.98
N MET A 137 47.41 -0.41 18.97
CA MET A 137 48.26 0.18 20.00
C MET A 137 49.73 0.24 19.56
N THR A 138 50.12 -0.58 18.58
CA THR A 138 51.48 -0.62 18.05
C THR A 138 51.49 -0.60 16.52
N GLU A 139 52.64 -0.25 15.94
CA GLU A 139 52.84 -0.22 14.49
C GLU A 139 52.80 -1.64 13.88
N GLU A 140 53.23 -2.65 14.63
CA GLU A 140 53.16 -4.05 14.22
C GLU A 140 51.71 -4.51 14.10
N GLU A 141 50.87 -4.25 15.11
CA GLU A 141 49.44 -4.56 15.06
C GLU A 141 48.74 -3.83 13.90
N PHE A 142 49.19 -2.61 13.56
CA PHE A 142 48.67 -1.84 12.43
C PHE A 142 48.97 -2.48 11.08
N LYS A 143 50.17 -3.04 10.90
CA LYS A 143 50.55 -3.83 9.72
C LYS A 143 49.84 -5.18 9.68
N GLU A 144 49.70 -5.87 10.81
CA GLU A 144 48.96 -7.15 10.90
C GLU A 144 47.48 -7.00 10.52
N MET A 145 46.87 -5.88 10.91
CA MET A 145 45.50 -5.53 10.51
C MET A 145 45.39 -5.01 9.07
N ASN A 146 46.51 -4.95 8.32
CA ASN A 146 46.63 -4.44 6.95
C ASN A 146 46.15 -2.98 6.81
N LEU A 147 46.16 -2.20 7.89
CA LEU A 147 45.69 -0.81 7.89
C LEU A 147 46.69 0.15 7.24
N ASP A 148 47.93 -0.29 7.07
CA ASP A 148 49.00 0.39 6.34
C ASP A 148 48.79 0.32 4.81
N LEU A 149 47.87 -0.52 4.33
CA LEU A 149 47.54 -0.69 2.91
C LEU A 149 48.82 -0.92 2.07
N GLY A 150 49.69 -1.81 2.53
CA GLY A 150 50.97 -2.09 1.87
C GLY A 150 51.96 -0.92 1.94
N GLY A 151 52.01 -0.21 3.07
CA GLY A 151 52.89 0.93 3.32
C GLY A 151 52.43 2.28 2.76
N SER A 152 51.22 2.36 2.18
CA SER A 152 50.68 3.63 1.67
C SER A 152 50.11 4.54 2.76
N LYS A 153 49.83 3.99 3.94
CA LYS A 153 49.33 4.73 5.10
C LYS A 153 50.27 4.56 6.31
N ALA A 154 50.65 5.68 6.93
CA ALA A 154 51.48 5.68 8.12
C ALA A 154 50.66 5.42 9.40
N PHE A 155 51.29 4.81 10.40
CA PHE A 155 50.73 4.68 11.73
C PHE A 155 50.65 6.04 12.43
N ASP A 156 49.47 6.36 12.96
CA ASP A 156 49.20 7.59 13.70
C ASP A 156 49.10 7.31 15.22
N PRO A 157 50.09 7.75 16.02
CA PRO A 157 50.09 7.57 17.48
C PRO A 157 48.95 8.32 18.19
N GLU A 158 48.43 9.41 17.64
CA GLU A 158 47.37 10.20 18.29
C GLU A 158 46.03 9.47 18.30
N ARG A 159 45.84 8.52 17.37
CA ARG A 159 44.62 7.72 17.23
C ARG A 159 44.64 6.43 18.05
N MET A 160 45.73 6.12 18.75
CA MET A 160 45.88 4.86 19.52
C MET A 160 44.69 4.59 20.44
N GLY A 161 44.10 3.40 20.31
CA GLY A 161 42.95 2.98 21.12
C GLY A 161 41.63 3.69 20.78
N GLU A 162 41.61 4.67 19.87
CA GLU A 162 40.40 5.33 19.39
C GLU A 162 39.51 4.31 18.66
N LYS A 163 38.19 4.39 18.84
CA LYS A 163 37.28 3.53 18.09
C LYS A 163 37.19 4.02 16.65
N LEU A 164 37.62 3.20 15.70
CA LEU A 164 37.42 3.45 14.28
C LEU A 164 35.93 3.60 13.96
N ARG A 165 35.60 4.59 13.14
CA ARG A 165 34.24 4.90 12.69
C ARG A 165 34.25 5.17 11.20
N ILE A 166 33.19 4.75 10.53
CA ILE A 166 32.90 5.27 9.18
C ILE A 166 32.30 6.67 9.33
N PRO A 167 32.78 7.66 8.56
CA PRO A 167 32.18 8.99 8.52
C PRO A 167 30.69 8.91 8.24
N VAL A 168 29.89 9.70 8.97
CA VAL A 168 28.45 9.81 8.67
C VAL A 168 28.32 10.55 7.34
N PRO A 169 27.79 9.92 6.29
CA PRO A 169 27.68 10.59 5.00
C PRO A 169 26.68 11.75 5.09
N LYS A 170 26.96 12.84 4.38
CA LYS A 170 26.03 13.95 4.22
C LYS A 170 24.86 13.51 3.34
N THR A 171 23.74 13.11 3.95
CA THR A 171 22.49 12.80 3.26
C THR A 171 21.38 13.74 3.71
N TRP A 172 20.29 13.82 2.94
CA TRP A 172 19.14 14.62 3.34
C TRP A 172 18.54 14.12 4.66
N GLU A 173 18.56 12.81 4.95
CA GLU A 173 18.08 12.28 6.23
C GLU A 173 18.94 12.74 7.41
N THR A 174 20.28 12.72 7.26
CA THR A 174 21.20 13.10 8.33
C THR A 174 21.14 14.60 8.59
N GLU A 175 21.16 15.41 7.53
CA GLU A 175 21.11 16.87 7.62
C GLU A 175 19.79 17.34 8.27
N LEU A 176 18.65 16.78 7.89
CA LEU A 176 17.37 17.14 8.52
C LEU A 176 17.24 16.64 9.97
N SER A 177 17.88 15.53 10.31
CA SER A 177 17.86 15.00 11.68
C SER A 177 18.72 15.83 12.62
N GLU A 178 19.87 16.30 12.12
CA GLU A 178 20.84 17.07 12.90
C GLU A 178 20.48 18.55 12.99
N LYS A 179 20.13 19.17 11.85
CA LYS A 179 19.93 20.62 11.73
C LYS A 179 18.44 21.01 11.69
N GLY A 180 17.55 20.04 11.55
CA GLY A 180 16.11 20.25 11.47
C GLY A 180 15.60 20.56 10.05
N ASN A 181 14.28 20.71 9.95
CA ASN A 181 13.57 21.00 8.69
C ASN A 181 13.52 22.51 8.43
N THR A 182 14.65 23.12 8.09
CA THR A 182 14.78 24.58 7.87
C THR A 182 15.09 24.94 6.41
N LYS A 183 14.90 26.21 6.04
CA LYS A 183 15.18 26.68 4.67
C LYS A 183 16.66 26.56 4.32
N GLU A 184 17.57 26.83 5.25
CA GLU A 184 19.01 26.80 5.02
C GLU A 184 19.48 25.39 4.63
N VAL A 185 18.96 24.39 5.35
CA VAL A 185 19.27 22.98 5.10
C VAL A 185 18.78 22.55 3.71
N TRP A 186 17.55 22.91 3.33
CA TRP A 186 17.02 22.58 2.01
C TRP A 186 17.78 23.28 0.88
N GLN A 187 18.11 24.56 1.05
CA GLN A 187 18.89 25.31 0.06
C GLN A 187 20.27 24.69 -0.13
N ASP A 188 20.96 24.34 0.96
CA ASP A 188 22.27 23.67 0.89
C ASP A 188 22.16 22.30 0.21
N LEU A 189 21.17 21.47 0.57
CA LEU A 189 20.96 20.15 -0.04
C LEU A 189 20.71 20.22 -1.56
N VAL A 190 19.95 21.21 -2.02
CA VAL A 190 19.68 21.42 -3.45
C VAL A 190 20.91 21.95 -4.17
N GLN A 191 21.59 22.94 -3.61
CA GLN A 191 22.74 23.61 -4.24
C GLN A 191 23.98 22.71 -4.27
N SER A 192 24.22 21.94 -3.20
CA SER A 192 25.31 20.95 -3.12
C SER A 192 25.02 19.66 -3.90
N LYS A 193 23.87 19.54 -4.55
CA LYS A 193 23.40 18.35 -5.29
C LYS A 193 23.29 17.08 -4.43
N ASN A 194 23.20 17.23 -3.11
CA ASN A 194 23.03 16.13 -2.14
C ASN A 194 21.56 15.76 -1.88
N LEU A 195 20.62 16.29 -2.68
CA LEU A 195 19.21 15.89 -2.68
C LEU A 195 18.87 15.00 -3.90
N PRO A 196 18.83 13.66 -3.73
CA PRO A 196 18.43 12.74 -4.79
C PRO A 196 17.04 13.05 -5.34
N PHE A 197 16.80 12.72 -6.61
CA PHE A 197 15.56 13.08 -7.30
C PHE A 197 14.30 12.52 -6.59
N MET A 198 14.32 11.26 -6.16
CA MET A 198 13.22 10.66 -5.41
C MET A 198 12.99 11.35 -4.06
N ALA A 199 14.05 11.69 -3.34
CA ALA A 199 13.97 12.39 -2.05
C ALA A 199 13.39 13.80 -2.23
N MET A 200 13.75 14.48 -3.31
CA MET A 200 13.16 15.76 -3.71
C MET A 200 11.65 15.65 -3.93
N LEU A 201 11.18 14.67 -4.71
CA LEU A 201 9.73 14.45 -4.95
C LEU A 201 8.97 14.23 -3.63
N ARG A 202 9.49 13.37 -2.76
CA ARG A 202 8.86 13.04 -1.46
C ARG A 202 8.80 14.21 -0.49
N ASN A 203 9.66 15.21 -0.67
CA ASN A 203 9.81 16.35 0.24
C ASN A 203 9.43 17.70 -0.38
N LEU A 204 8.83 17.75 -1.59
CA LEU A 204 8.44 19.03 -2.21
C LEU A 204 7.58 19.89 -1.29
N ARG A 205 6.60 19.29 -0.60
CA ARG A 205 5.77 19.99 0.40
C ARG A 205 6.62 20.64 1.48
N ASN A 206 7.56 19.90 2.07
CA ASN A 206 8.43 20.41 3.13
C ASN A 206 9.36 21.52 2.64
N ILE A 207 9.92 21.38 1.44
CA ILE A 207 10.79 22.38 0.82
C ILE A 207 10.02 23.68 0.57
N ILE A 208 8.80 23.57 0.02
CA ILE A 208 7.93 24.71 -0.24
C ILE A 208 7.51 25.37 1.08
N MET A 209 7.10 24.58 2.08
CA MET A 209 6.71 25.08 3.40
C MET A 209 7.87 25.69 4.19
N ALA A 210 9.12 25.30 3.91
CA ALA A 210 10.28 25.91 4.53
C ALA A 210 10.53 27.35 4.04
N GLY A 211 9.94 27.76 2.90
CA GLY A 211 10.10 29.12 2.37
C GLY A 211 11.49 29.37 1.80
N VAL A 212 12.00 28.43 0.99
CA VAL A 212 13.28 28.55 0.29
C VAL A 212 13.27 29.71 -0.72
N ASP A 213 14.46 30.14 -1.14
CA ASP A 213 14.61 31.22 -2.11
C ASP A 213 14.16 30.85 -3.54
N GLN A 214 13.91 31.90 -4.35
CA GLN A 214 13.48 31.72 -5.74
C GLN A 214 14.52 30.97 -6.60
N LYS A 215 15.82 31.08 -6.26
CA LYS A 215 16.90 30.35 -6.93
C LYS A 215 16.74 28.84 -6.74
N THR A 216 16.43 28.41 -5.51
CA THR A 216 16.20 27.00 -5.18
C THR A 216 14.92 26.48 -5.83
N HIS A 217 13.84 27.27 -5.85
CA HIS A 217 12.63 26.92 -6.61
C HIS A 217 12.93 26.69 -8.09
N LYS A 218 13.64 27.62 -8.75
CA LYS A 218 14.04 27.48 -10.16
C LYS A 218 14.89 26.24 -10.40
N ALA A 219 15.82 25.93 -9.50
CA ALA A 219 16.63 24.72 -9.59
C ALA A 219 15.76 23.46 -9.57
N ILE A 220 14.82 23.36 -8.62
CA ILE A 220 13.91 22.20 -8.50
C ILE A 220 13.00 22.08 -9.73
N LEU A 221 12.38 23.19 -10.15
CA LEU A 221 11.50 23.22 -11.33
C LEU A 221 12.26 22.76 -12.58
N GLY A 222 13.50 23.23 -12.77
CA GLY A 222 14.36 22.79 -13.87
C GLY A 222 14.69 21.29 -13.85
N ARG A 223 14.80 20.67 -12.67
CA ARG A 223 14.97 19.21 -12.55
C ARG A 223 13.70 18.47 -12.96
N LEU A 224 12.53 18.95 -12.56
CA LEU A 224 11.23 18.34 -12.88
C LEU A 224 10.89 18.42 -14.37
N THR A 225 11.30 19.48 -15.06
CA THR A 225 11.03 19.66 -16.50
C THR A 225 12.14 19.12 -17.41
N CYS A 226 13.27 18.67 -16.85
CA CYS A 226 14.39 18.14 -17.64
C CYS A 226 14.19 16.66 -17.98
N LYS A 227 13.97 16.36 -19.27
CA LYS A 227 13.83 14.99 -19.80
C LYS A 227 14.93 14.05 -19.32
N GLN A 228 16.20 14.46 -19.40
CA GLN A 228 17.32 13.61 -19.00
C GLN A 228 17.28 13.27 -17.50
N GLN A 229 16.95 14.23 -16.64
CA GLN A 229 16.90 14.01 -15.20
C GLN A 229 15.70 13.14 -14.80
N VAL A 230 14.53 13.37 -15.41
CA VAL A 230 13.33 12.54 -15.18
C VAL A 230 13.58 11.11 -15.64
N ALA A 231 14.17 10.90 -16.82
CA ALA A 231 14.52 9.56 -17.32
C ALA A 231 15.56 8.85 -16.44
N ASN A 232 16.63 9.57 -16.04
CA ASN A 232 17.67 9.00 -15.16
C ASN A 232 17.18 8.75 -13.73
N SER A 233 16.09 9.41 -13.30
CA SER A 233 15.50 9.19 -11.98
C SER A 233 14.88 7.78 -11.83
N LYS A 234 14.53 7.14 -12.95
CA LYS A 234 13.82 5.85 -13.02
C LYS A 234 12.52 5.82 -12.20
N GLN A 235 11.99 6.99 -11.84
CA GLN A 235 10.75 7.12 -11.10
C GLN A 235 9.57 6.93 -12.04
N MET A 236 8.61 6.11 -11.62
CA MET A 236 7.37 5.91 -12.38
C MET A 236 6.46 7.14 -12.22
N PRO A 237 5.54 7.37 -13.19
CA PRO A 237 4.58 8.49 -13.14
C PRO A 237 3.85 8.66 -11.79
N VAL A 238 3.53 7.54 -11.13
CA VAL A 238 2.85 7.48 -9.82
C VAL A 238 3.55 8.28 -8.73
N ARG A 239 4.90 8.31 -8.70
CA ARG A 239 5.64 9.13 -7.72
C ARG A 239 5.44 10.62 -7.93
N PHE A 240 5.39 11.06 -9.19
CA PHE A 240 5.18 12.46 -9.52
C PHE A 240 3.77 12.91 -9.18
N LEU A 241 2.76 12.05 -9.42
CA LEU A 241 1.40 12.31 -8.97
C LEU A 241 1.33 12.43 -7.43
N SER A 242 2.00 11.52 -6.72
CA SER A 242 2.04 11.59 -5.24
C SER A 242 2.65 12.91 -4.75
N ALA A 243 3.63 13.46 -5.48
CA ALA A 243 4.20 14.75 -5.20
C ALA A 243 3.26 15.91 -5.59
N PHE A 244 2.51 15.79 -6.68
CA PHE A 244 1.50 16.75 -7.15
C PHE A 244 0.38 16.96 -6.12
N GLU A 245 -0.14 15.87 -5.56
CA GLU A 245 -1.18 15.94 -4.53
C GLU A 245 -0.63 16.48 -3.21
N ALA A 246 0.61 16.12 -2.85
CA ALA A 246 1.20 16.55 -1.58
C ALA A 246 1.38 18.07 -1.47
N ILE A 247 1.44 18.77 -2.61
CA ILE A 247 1.57 20.23 -2.71
C ILE A 247 0.23 20.93 -2.98
N ASP A 248 -0.89 20.23 -2.83
CA ASP A 248 -2.22 20.81 -2.98
C ASP A 248 -2.64 21.51 -1.68
N PHE A 249 -2.25 22.79 -1.56
CA PHE A 249 -2.63 23.64 -0.43
C PHE A 249 -3.96 24.33 -0.72
N SER A 250 -4.87 24.29 0.26
CA SER A 250 -6.14 25.04 0.21
C SER A 250 -5.91 26.54 0.36
N ASP A 251 -6.86 27.35 -0.10
CA ASP A 251 -6.74 28.81 -0.01
C ASP A 251 -6.73 29.28 1.46
N GLU A 252 -7.43 28.59 2.36
CA GLU A 252 -7.37 28.85 3.80
C GLU A 252 -5.97 28.55 4.37
N THR A 253 -5.34 27.48 3.89
CA THR A 253 -3.97 27.12 4.29
C THR A 253 -2.98 28.19 3.83
N LEU A 254 -3.13 28.70 2.61
CA LEU A 254 -2.30 29.77 2.08
C LEU A 254 -2.49 31.08 2.84
N ALA A 255 -3.75 31.45 3.13
CA ALA A 255 -4.07 32.64 3.91
C ALA A 255 -3.48 32.55 5.33
N LYS A 256 -3.61 31.39 5.98
CA LYS A 256 -3.01 31.15 7.29
C LYS A 256 -1.49 31.30 7.26
N LEU A 257 -0.80 30.69 6.29
CA LEU A 257 0.65 30.80 6.16
C LEU A 257 1.11 32.25 5.88
N ALA A 258 0.33 33.02 5.10
CA ALA A 258 0.61 34.44 4.86
C ALA A 258 0.44 35.30 6.12
N GLN A 259 -0.58 35.02 6.92
CA GLN A 259 -0.80 35.69 8.20
C GLN A 259 0.32 35.36 9.20
N GLU A 260 0.69 34.09 9.30
CA GLU A 260 1.80 33.63 10.14
C GLU A 260 3.13 34.28 9.73
N ALA A 261 3.39 34.43 8.42
CA ALA A 261 4.61 35.08 7.93
C ALA A 261 4.71 36.57 8.35
N THR A 262 3.56 37.23 8.50
CA THR A 262 3.44 38.63 8.91
C THR A 262 3.56 38.79 10.43
N SER A 263 3.45 37.70 11.21
CA SER A 263 3.63 37.76 12.65
C SER A 263 5.10 38.01 13.02
N GLN A 264 5.33 38.68 14.15
CA GLN A 264 6.68 38.85 14.71
C GLN A 264 7.17 37.58 15.44
N GLU A 265 6.41 36.48 15.41
CA GLU A 265 6.78 35.22 16.05
C GLU A 265 7.76 34.42 15.18
N ASP A 266 8.73 33.75 15.80
CA ASP A 266 9.66 32.87 15.09
C ASP A 266 9.18 31.41 15.04
N PHE A 267 8.30 31.02 15.96
CA PHE A 267 7.82 29.64 16.08
C PHE A 267 6.33 29.58 16.40
N ILE A 268 5.63 28.65 15.76
CA ILE A 268 4.23 28.31 16.04
C ILE A 268 4.23 27.05 16.91
N VAL A 269 3.53 27.10 18.04
CA VAL A 269 3.33 25.95 18.92
C VAL A 269 2.08 25.20 18.48
N GLU A 270 2.24 23.94 18.07
CA GLU A 270 1.12 23.06 17.70
C GLU A 270 1.08 21.84 18.62
N GLN A 271 -0.11 21.45 19.07
CA GLN A 271 -0.29 20.20 19.81
C GLN A 271 -0.37 19.03 18.83
N LYS A 272 0.55 18.07 18.93
CA LYS A 272 0.55 16.85 18.12
C LYS A 272 0.39 15.62 19.00
N ALA A 273 -0.55 14.75 18.67
CA ALA A 273 -0.68 13.45 19.30
C ALA A 273 0.43 12.50 18.78
N VAL A 274 1.15 11.87 19.70
CA VAL A 274 2.22 10.91 19.39
C VAL A 274 1.85 9.55 19.99
N GLY A 275 1.74 8.54 19.14
CA GLY A 275 1.28 7.19 19.47
C GLY A 275 -0.03 6.82 18.76
N SER A 276 -0.41 5.55 18.78
CA SER A 276 -1.68 5.05 18.24
C SER A 276 -2.60 4.64 19.39
N GLY A 277 -3.88 5.06 19.34
CA GLY A 277 -4.89 4.66 20.33
C GLY A 277 -5.00 5.60 21.55
N LYS A 278 -5.67 5.14 22.61
CA LYS A 278 -6.00 5.93 23.82
C LYS A 278 -4.78 6.42 24.62
N GLU A 279 -3.60 5.87 24.36
CA GLU A 279 -2.34 6.26 25.02
C GLU A 279 -1.55 7.33 24.26
N ALA A 280 -2.09 7.88 23.16
CA ALA A 280 -1.41 8.91 22.38
C ALA A 280 -1.15 10.16 23.25
N LYS A 281 0.12 10.40 23.57
CA LYS A 281 0.54 11.56 24.36
C LYS A 281 0.45 12.81 23.49
N LYS A 282 -0.17 13.88 24.00
CA LYS A 282 -0.12 15.20 23.36
C LYS A 282 1.23 15.83 23.67
N ILE A 283 2.01 16.07 22.63
CA ILE A 283 3.31 16.72 22.71
C ILE A 283 3.20 18.06 22.01
N GLU A 284 3.70 19.11 22.65
CA GLU A 284 3.86 20.41 22.02
C GLU A 284 5.01 20.36 21.02
N LYS A 285 4.71 20.62 19.77
CA LYS A 285 5.70 20.70 18.70
C LYS A 285 5.80 22.15 18.25
N LYS A 286 7.00 22.71 18.38
CA LYS A 286 7.34 23.99 17.79
C LYS A 286 7.70 23.79 16.32
N ARG A 287 7.05 24.53 15.42
CA ARG A 287 7.47 24.64 14.02
C ARG A 287 7.93 26.06 13.73
N PRO A 288 9.02 26.25 12.97
CA PRO A 288 9.45 27.59 12.57
C PRO A 288 8.41 28.24 11.65
N VAL A 289 8.25 29.56 11.79
CA VAL A 289 7.39 30.36 10.91
C VAL A 289 8.03 30.46 9.52
N CYS A 290 7.23 30.21 8.49
CA CYS A 290 7.67 30.34 7.11
C CYS A 290 7.70 31.82 6.69
N ARG A 291 8.90 32.41 6.66
CA ARG A 291 9.07 33.83 6.31
C ARG A 291 8.79 34.16 4.83
N ASN A 292 8.84 33.15 3.96
CA ASN A 292 8.50 33.28 2.54
C ASN A 292 7.42 32.25 2.17
N PRO A 293 6.15 32.51 2.53
CA PRO A 293 5.08 31.53 2.38
C PRO A 293 4.80 31.24 0.90
N PRO A 294 4.35 30.01 0.57
CA PRO A 294 3.98 29.68 -0.80
C PRO A 294 2.81 30.53 -1.29
N THR A 295 2.86 30.90 -2.57
CA THR A 295 1.77 31.61 -3.25
C THR A 295 1.06 30.67 -4.23
N ARG A 296 -0.18 31.00 -4.60
CA ARG A 296 -0.92 30.25 -5.62
C ARG A 296 -0.14 30.15 -6.94
N ALA A 297 0.46 31.26 -7.37
CA ALA A 297 1.28 31.32 -8.58
C ALA A 297 2.50 30.38 -8.51
N LEU A 298 3.16 30.27 -7.36
CA LEU A 298 4.27 29.32 -7.18
C LEU A 298 3.79 27.88 -7.25
N LEU A 299 2.69 27.55 -6.58
CA LEU A 299 2.11 26.20 -6.63
C LEU A 299 1.70 25.81 -8.05
N ASP A 300 1.14 26.74 -8.82
CA ASP A 300 0.77 26.49 -10.20
C ASP A 300 2.01 26.24 -11.10
N GLN A 301 3.15 26.89 -10.84
CA GLN A 301 4.42 26.55 -11.50
C GLN A 301 4.85 25.11 -11.19
N TYR A 302 4.77 24.69 -9.93
CA TYR A 302 5.09 23.33 -9.54
C TYR A 302 4.11 22.30 -10.13
N ARG A 303 2.81 22.58 -10.11
CA ARG A 303 1.79 21.73 -10.73
C ARG A 303 2.06 21.52 -12.21
N ASN A 304 2.37 22.60 -12.94
CA ASN A 304 2.73 22.52 -14.37
C ASN A 304 4.04 21.76 -14.62
N ALA A 305 5.04 21.94 -13.76
CA ALA A 305 6.30 21.20 -13.85
C ALA A 305 6.10 19.70 -13.57
N LEU A 306 5.26 19.35 -12.59
CA LEU A 306 4.92 17.97 -12.27
C LEU A 306 4.07 17.32 -13.36
N GLU A 307 3.13 18.04 -13.98
CA GLU A 307 2.39 17.58 -15.17
C GLU A 307 3.37 17.15 -16.26
N THR A 308 4.33 18.03 -16.57
CA THR A 308 5.38 17.77 -17.57
C THR A 308 6.22 16.56 -17.16
N ALA A 309 6.59 16.46 -15.89
CA ALA A 309 7.38 15.37 -15.35
C ALA A 309 6.64 14.01 -15.43
N VAL A 310 5.32 13.99 -15.21
CA VAL A 310 4.48 12.79 -15.36
C VAL A 310 4.52 12.30 -16.81
N SER A 311 4.31 13.18 -17.80
CA SER A 311 4.39 12.80 -19.21
C SER A 311 5.79 12.34 -19.60
N LEU A 312 6.85 13.03 -19.16
CA LEU A 312 8.23 12.61 -19.39
C LEU A 312 8.54 11.25 -18.74
N ALA A 313 8.04 11.01 -17.53
CA ALA A 313 8.21 9.72 -16.85
C ALA A 313 7.42 8.61 -17.56
N ALA A 314 6.22 8.90 -18.06
CA ALA A 314 5.44 7.95 -18.85
C ALA A 314 6.21 7.56 -20.12
N GLN A 315 6.73 8.55 -20.85
CA GLN A 315 7.49 8.31 -22.07
C GLN A 315 8.83 7.61 -21.86
N ASN A 316 9.53 7.78 -20.72
CA ASN A 316 10.93 7.33 -20.59
C ASN A 316 11.15 6.25 -19.52
N ASN A 317 10.25 6.14 -18.52
CA ASN A 317 10.41 5.22 -17.39
C ASN A 317 9.36 4.10 -17.38
N VAL A 318 8.24 4.24 -18.09
CA VAL A 318 7.30 3.13 -18.33
C VAL A 318 7.85 2.33 -19.51
N PRO A 319 8.08 1.01 -19.38
CA PRO A 319 8.50 0.20 -20.51
C PRO A 319 7.37 0.15 -21.56
N PRO A 320 7.68 0.03 -22.86
CA PRO A 320 6.65 -0.02 -23.89
C PRO A 320 5.95 -1.40 -23.89
N LEU A 321 4.66 -1.45 -24.22
CA LEU A 321 4.04 -2.70 -24.68
C LEU A 321 4.44 -2.87 -26.15
N GLU A 322 5.18 -3.93 -26.46
CA GLU A 322 5.63 -4.18 -27.83
C GLU A 322 4.45 -4.60 -28.71
N CYS A 323 4.22 -3.88 -29.81
CA CYS A 323 3.18 -4.20 -30.78
C CYS A 323 3.82 -4.55 -32.13
N SER A 324 3.22 -5.52 -32.81
CA SER A 324 3.56 -5.93 -34.18
C SER A 324 3.35 -4.78 -35.18
N ALA A 325 3.86 -4.94 -36.40
CA ALA A 325 3.70 -3.93 -37.45
C ALA A 325 2.21 -3.79 -37.83
N GLY A 326 1.57 -2.70 -37.38
CA GLY A 326 0.14 -2.45 -37.55
C GLY A 326 -0.75 -2.94 -36.40
N GLY A 327 -0.17 -3.65 -35.42
CA GLY A 327 -0.85 -4.09 -34.21
C GLY A 327 -1.03 -2.97 -33.18
N LYS A 328 -2.07 -3.11 -32.36
CA LYS A 328 -2.47 -2.11 -31.35
C LYS A 328 -2.69 -2.74 -29.97
N ALA A 329 -2.61 -1.89 -28.95
CA ALA A 329 -3.07 -2.15 -27.60
C ALA A 329 -4.41 -1.43 -27.35
N VAL A 330 -5.33 -2.11 -26.69
CA VAL A 330 -6.59 -1.54 -26.22
C VAL A 330 -6.62 -1.62 -24.71
N VAL A 331 -6.84 -0.48 -24.05
CA VAL A 331 -6.99 -0.38 -22.60
C VAL A 331 -8.44 -0.05 -22.27
N LEU A 332 -9.16 -1.04 -21.76
CA LEU A 332 -10.51 -0.90 -21.24
C LEU A 332 -10.44 -0.42 -19.78
N VAL A 333 -11.09 0.70 -19.49
CA VAL A 333 -11.16 1.28 -18.16
C VAL A 333 -12.60 1.26 -17.68
N ASP A 334 -12.83 0.52 -16.61
CA ASP A 334 -14.09 0.51 -15.89
C ASP A 334 -14.33 1.89 -15.26
N VAL A 335 -15.48 2.48 -15.58
CA VAL A 335 -15.93 3.74 -14.98
C VAL A 335 -17.31 3.59 -14.33
N SER A 336 -17.66 2.38 -13.92
CA SER A 336 -18.87 2.09 -13.15
C SER A 336 -18.89 2.81 -11.80
N GLY A 337 -20.06 2.89 -11.17
CA GLY A 337 -20.22 3.58 -9.88
C GLY A 337 -19.30 3.03 -8.78
N SER A 338 -18.99 1.73 -8.80
CA SER A 338 -18.10 1.12 -7.81
C SER A 338 -16.66 1.63 -7.89
N MET A 339 -16.22 2.08 -9.07
CA MET A 339 -14.91 2.71 -9.30
C MET A 339 -14.79 4.13 -8.69
N GLU A 340 -15.88 4.74 -8.25
CA GLU A 340 -15.86 5.99 -7.47
C GLU A 340 -15.41 5.76 -6.01
N SER A 341 -15.32 4.51 -5.56
CA SER A 341 -14.87 4.17 -4.20
C SER A 341 -13.45 4.66 -3.91
N PRO A 342 -13.13 4.97 -2.63
CA PRO A 342 -11.76 5.32 -2.25
C PRO A 342 -10.77 4.19 -2.47
N LEU A 343 -9.58 4.55 -2.96
CA LEU A 343 -8.40 3.71 -3.04
C LEU A 343 -7.89 3.47 -1.62
N THR A 344 -8.31 2.36 -1.01
CA THR A 344 -7.75 1.91 0.26
C THR A 344 -6.32 1.43 0.00
N GLN A 345 -5.34 1.92 0.77
CA GLN A 345 -3.95 1.47 0.65
C GLN A 345 -3.80 0.04 1.17
N GLY A 346 -4.19 -0.95 0.37
CA GLY A 346 -4.17 -2.35 0.74
C GLY A 346 -4.92 -2.64 2.05
N PRO A 347 -4.87 -3.87 2.54
CA PRO A 347 -5.45 -4.18 3.84
C PRO A 347 -4.65 -3.42 4.91
N LYS A 348 -5.23 -2.35 5.48
CA LYS A 348 -4.87 -1.88 6.82
C LYS A 348 -5.08 -3.07 7.75
N LYS A 349 -4.05 -3.90 8.00
CA LYS A 349 -4.10 -5.12 8.85
C LYS A 349 -5.53 -5.50 9.22
N LEU A 350 -6.27 -6.03 8.25
CA LEU A 350 -7.60 -6.55 8.53
C LEU A 350 -7.41 -7.55 9.66
N HIS A 351 -8.10 -7.34 10.77
CA HIS A 351 -8.09 -8.28 11.89
C HIS A 351 -8.43 -9.67 11.31
N GLU A 352 -7.80 -10.74 11.80
CA GLU A 352 -8.02 -12.11 11.29
C GLU A 352 -9.51 -12.50 11.25
N SER A 353 -10.39 -11.81 11.99
CA SER A 353 -11.85 -11.95 11.93
C SER A 353 -12.50 -11.53 10.61
N ALA A 354 -11.86 -10.66 9.82
CA ALA A 354 -12.34 -10.29 8.48
C ALA A 354 -11.98 -11.33 7.40
N MET A 355 -11.24 -12.39 7.75
CA MET A 355 -10.93 -13.51 6.85
C MET A 355 -12.03 -14.60 6.83
N THR A 356 -13.05 -14.50 7.68
CA THR A 356 -14.27 -15.31 7.57
C THR A 356 -15.32 -14.57 6.73
N PRO A 357 -15.78 -15.13 5.60
CA PRO A 357 -16.55 -14.39 4.61
C PRO A 357 -17.88 -13.88 5.18
N HIS A 358 -18.05 -12.55 5.15
CA HIS A 358 -19.35 -11.91 5.30
C HIS A 358 -20.14 -12.19 4.02
N ARG A 359 -21.21 -12.99 4.12
CA ARG A 359 -21.94 -13.48 2.93
C ARG A 359 -22.87 -12.38 2.41
N ARG A 360 -22.76 -12.08 1.12
CA ARG A 360 -23.82 -11.43 0.34
C ARG A 360 -24.68 -12.50 -0.32
N SER A 361 -25.93 -12.17 -0.63
CA SER A 361 -26.76 -12.89 -1.61
C SER A 361 -26.17 -12.67 -3.02
N GLY A 362 -25.07 -13.35 -3.35
CA GLY A 362 -24.49 -13.39 -4.70
C GLY A 362 -23.37 -12.38 -5.03
N GLY A 363 -22.63 -11.84 -4.06
CA GLY A 363 -21.53 -10.87 -4.30
C GLY A 363 -20.32 -10.96 -3.35
N ARG A 364 -19.29 -10.13 -3.60
CA ARG A 364 -18.03 -10.03 -2.80
C ARG A 364 -18.29 -9.74 -1.30
N PRO A 365 -17.37 -10.08 -0.37
CA PRO A 365 -17.55 -9.78 1.06
C PRO A 365 -17.68 -8.27 1.33
N ILE A 366 -18.45 -7.91 2.36
CA ILE A 366 -18.47 -6.54 2.88
C ILE A 366 -17.12 -6.23 3.55
N VAL A 367 -16.52 -5.09 3.22
CA VAL A 367 -15.29 -4.61 3.86
C VAL A 367 -15.63 -3.58 4.93
N GLU A 368 -15.14 -3.80 6.15
CA GLU A 368 -15.27 -2.84 7.25
C GLU A 368 -14.66 -1.48 6.86
N GLY A 369 -15.43 -0.41 7.06
CA GLY A 369 -15.08 0.97 6.77
C GLY A 369 -15.35 1.45 5.34
N GLN A 370 -15.84 0.60 4.43
CA GLN A 370 -16.19 1.01 3.07
C GLN A 370 -17.67 1.43 2.96
N ASP A 371 -17.93 2.53 2.24
CA ASP A 371 -19.28 2.95 1.86
C ASP A 371 -19.78 2.14 0.66
N MET A 372 -20.99 1.63 0.77
CA MET A 372 -21.77 0.99 -0.29
C MET A 372 -22.96 1.88 -0.62
N ASP A 373 -22.98 2.46 -1.81
CA ASP A 373 -24.15 3.21 -2.30
C ASP A 373 -25.30 2.22 -2.60
N LEU A 374 -26.44 2.40 -1.92
CA LEU A 374 -27.56 1.46 -1.98
C LEU A 374 -28.29 1.55 -3.32
N GLU A 375 -28.45 2.75 -3.85
CA GLU A 375 -29.05 2.98 -5.15
C GLU A 375 -28.21 2.36 -6.28
N ASP A 376 -26.90 2.53 -6.22
CA ASP A 376 -25.98 1.89 -7.16
C ASP A 376 -26.03 0.36 -7.02
N TYR A 377 -26.08 -0.20 -5.79
CA TYR A 377 -26.19 -1.65 -5.56
C TYR A 377 -27.42 -2.26 -6.24
N PHE A 378 -28.61 -1.71 -6.01
CA PHE A 378 -29.83 -2.25 -6.62
C PHE A 378 -29.85 -2.03 -8.13
N SER A 379 -29.29 -0.92 -8.62
CA SER A 379 -29.20 -0.66 -10.06
C SER A 379 -28.36 -1.71 -10.79
N GLN A 380 -27.28 -2.21 -10.17
CA GLN A 380 -26.43 -3.28 -10.72
C GLN A 380 -27.19 -4.61 -10.85
N ALA A 381 -28.14 -4.87 -9.96
CA ALA A 381 -29.01 -6.04 -10.01
C ALA A 381 -30.23 -5.87 -10.95
N GLY A 382 -30.36 -4.72 -11.62
CA GLY A 382 -31.55 -4.37 -12.41
C GLY A 382 -32.80 -4.18 -11.56
N GLN A 383 -32.64 -3.96 -10.26
CA GLN A 383 -33.69 -3.76 -9.28
C GLN A 383 -33.70 -2.30 -8.80
N ARG A 384 -34.73 -1.93 -8.04
CA ARG A 384 -34.86 -0.59 -7.47
C ARG A 384 -35.07 -0.71 -5.97
N LEU A 385 -34.24 -0.02 -5.19
CA LEU A 385 -34.38 0.06 -3.74
C LEU A 385 -35.79 0.55 -3.40
N SER A 386 -36.52 -0.19 -2.55
CA SER A 386 -37.87 0.20 -2.12
C SER A 386 -37.86 1.38 -1.14
N LYS A 387 -36.68 1.66 -0.58
CA LYS A 387 -36.38 2.66 0.46
C LYS A 387 -36.97 2.33 1.83
N LYS A 388 -37.66 1.21 1.98
CA LYS A 388 -38.03 0.64 3.27
C LYS A 388 -36.99 -0.39 3.64
N ILE A 389 -36.14 -0.03 4.58
CA ILE A 389 -35.05 -0.90 5.01
C ILE A 389 -35.28 -1.36 6.45
N SER A 390 -34.76 -2.52 6.78
CA SER A 390 -34.64 -2.95 8.17
C SER A 390 -33.22 -3.38 8.49
N VAL A 391 -32.79 -3.06 9.71
CA VAL A 391 -31.59 -3.62 10.31
C VAL A 391 -32.05 -4.62 11.35
N SER A 392 -31.73 -5.89 11.12
CA SER A 392 -32.05 -7.02 11.98
C SER A 392 -30.80 -7.50 12.70
N MET A 393 -30.91 -7.77 14.00
CA MET A 393 -29.91 -8.43 14.82
C MET A 393 -30.43 -9.79 15.24
N THR A 394 -29.66 -10.85 14.99
CA THR A 394 -29.98 -12.21 15.42
C THR A 394 -28.92 -12.73 16.39
N TRP A 395 -29.32 -13.52 17.39
CA TRP A 395 -28.40 -14.13 18.36
C TRP A 395 -29.04 -15.31 19.09
N ILE A 396 -28.21 -16.14 19.74
CA ILE A 396 -28.64 -17.19 20.68
C ILE A 396 -27.99 -16.91 22.03
N GLY A 397 -28.77 -17.02 23.11
CA GLY A 397 -28.27 -16.96 24.47
C GLY A 397 -28.82 -15.77 25.25
N GLN A 398 -27.92 -15.01 25.86
CA GLN A 398 -28.30 -13.91 26.76
C GLN A 398 -28.51 -12.60 26.01
N ASP A 399 -29.11 -11.66 26.72
CA ASP A 399 -29.54 -10.34 26.30
C ASP A 399 -28.52 -9.56 25.44
N LEU A 400 -28.99 -9.13 24.27
CA LEU A 400 -28.33 -8.20 23.36
C LEU A 400 -29.36 -7.16 22.93
N ASP A 401 -28.96 -5.90 22.93
CA ASP A 401 -29.83 -4.79 22.53
C ASP A 401 -29.37 -4.17 21.23
N LEU A 402 -30.30 -4.06 20.28
CA LEU A 402 -30.14 -3.23 19.09
C LEU A 402 -30.59 -1.80 19.39
N SER A 403 -29.90 -0.81 18.83
CA SER A 403 -30.30 0.60 18.95
C SER A 403 -29.85 1.39 17.73
N VAL A 404 -30.56 2.46 17.39
CA VAL A 404 -30.16 3.40 16.34
C VAL A 404 -30.07 4.82 16.87
N MET A 405 -29.01 5.52 16.48
CA MET A 405 -28.77 6.91 16.78
C MET A 405 -28.80 7.74 15.51
N VAL A 406 -29.62 8.80 15.50
CA VAL A 406 -29.76 9.71 14.37
C VAL A 406 -28.97 10.98 14.63
N LEU A 407 -28.12 11.38 13.68
CA LEU A 407 -27.36 12.63 13.70
C LEU A 407 -27.80 13.56 12.57
N ASP A 408 -27.69 14.87 12.82
CA ASP A 408 -27.84 15.92 11.82
C ASP A 408 -26.56 16.12 10.99
N LYS A 409 -26.62 17.04 10.02
CA LYS A 409 -25.47 17.32 9.14
C LYS A 409 -24.30 17.96 9.88
N GLU A 410 -24.53 18.55 11.05
CA GLU A 410 -23.53 19.15 11.94
C GLU A 410 -22.94 18.13 12.94
N GLY A 411 -23.46 16.90 12.98
CA GLY A 411 -23.03 15.83 13.87
C GLY A 411 -23.64 15.88 15.26
N ASN A 412 -24.70 16.66 15.47
CA ASN A 412 -25.46 16.67 16.71
C ASN A 412 -26.48 15.53 16.72
N GLN A 413 -26.74 14.98 17.91
CA GLN A 413 -27.75 13.94 18.08
C GLN A 413 -29.16 14.53 17.93
N VAL A 414 -29.93 13.99 16.99
CA VAL A 414 -31.36 14.31 16.80
C VAL A 414 -32.21 13.44 17.72
N VAL A 415 -32.01 12.12 17.67
CA VAL A 415 -32.77 11.16 18.49
C VAL A 415 -31.97 9.86 18.67
N SER A 416 -32.37 9.06 19.66
CA SER A 416 -32.02 7.64 19.77
C SER A 416 -33.29 6.80 19.85
N VAL A 417 -33.35 5.72 19.09
CA VAL A 417 -34.44 4.73 19.11
C VAL A 417 -33.85 3.39 19.58
N SER A 418 -34.51 2.78 20.56
CA SER A 418 -34.08 1.57 21.27
C SER A 418 -35.29 0.97 21.99
N TYR A 419 -35.14 -0.12 22.75
CA TYR A 419 -36.23 -0.67 23.54
C TYR A 419 -36.90 0.34 24.49
N SER A 420 -36.15 1.31 25.01
CA SER A 420 -36.64 2.38 25.89
C SER A 420 -37.39 3.50 25.16
N ASN A 421 -37.19 3.63 23.85
CA ASN A 421 -37.88 4.59 22.98
C ASN A 421 -38.10 3.92 21.62
N THR A 422 -39.21 3.20 21.49
CA THR A 422 -39.41 2.21 20.42
C THR A 422 -39.81 2.80 19.07
N SER A 423 -40.03 4.10 18.96
CA SER A 423 -40.32 4.74 17.68
C SER A 423 -39.92 6.20 17.65
N TRP A 424 -39.56 6.68 16.46
CA TRP A 424 -39.42 8.11 16.16
C TRP A 424 -39.66 8.33 14.67
N GLU A 425 -40.67 9.15 14.34
CA GLU A 425 -41.09 9.44 12.96
C GLU A 425 -41.36 8.15 12.16
N VAL A 426 -40.43 7.76 11.29
CA VAL A 426 -40.50 6.59 10.42
C VAL A 426 -39.47 5.52 10.76
N ILE A 427 -38.89 5.61 11.96
CA ILE A 427 -38.01 4.61 12.56
C ILE A 427 -38.82 3.85 13.62
N GLN A 428 -38.84 2.52 13.55
CA GLN A 428 -39.57 1.68 14.50
C GLN A 428 -38.73 0.50 14.98
N HIS A 429 -38.74 0.27 16.29
CA HIS A 429 -38.07 -0.83 16.98
C HIS A 429 -39.05 -1.97 17.26
N SER A 430 -38.63 -3.23 17.07
CA SER A 430 -39.49 -4.41 17.24
C SER A 430 -39.88 -4.70 18.70
N GLY A 431 -39.03 -4.32 19.66
CA GLY A 431 -39.24 -4.54 21.09
C GLY A 431 -37.95 -4.96 21.79
N ASP A 432 -38.04 -5.52 22.99
CA ASP A 432 -36.92 -6.01 23.81
C ASP A 432 -37.03 -7.53 23.98
N ILE A 433 -35.99 -8.29 23.62
CA ILE A 433 -35.93 -9.74 23.83
C ILE A 433 -34.78 -10.09 24.79
N THR A 434 -35.07 -10.05 26.09
CA THR A 434 -34.07 -10.25 27.15
C THR A 434 -33.53 -11.69 27.31
N ASN A 435 -34.13 -12.70 26.66
CA ASN A 435 -33.68 -14.10 26.77
C ASN A 435 -34.01 -14.92 25.52
N ALA A 436 -32.97 -15.47 24.87
CA ALA A 436 -33.03 -16.10 23.55
C ALA A 436 -32.48 -17.56 23.55
N PRO A 437 -33.05 -18.50 24.34
CA PRO A 437 -32.50 -19.85 24.47
C PRO A 437 -32.52 -20.67 23.17
N TYR A 438 -33.39 -20.31 22.23
CA TYR A 438 -33.54 -20.96 20.91
C TYR A 438 -33.24 -20.02 19.74
N GLY A 439 -32.64 -18.86 20.03
CA GLY A 439 -32.48 -17.78 19.06
C GLY A 439 -33.54 -16.69 19.20
N ALA A 440 -33.13 -15.45 18.92
CA ALA A 440 -33.98 -14.27 18.88
C ALA A 440 -33.57 -13.37 17.72
N GLU A 441 -34.50 -12.50 17.34
CA GLU A 441 -34.31 -11.50 16.31
C GLU A 441 -34.92 -10.17 16.77
N GLU A 442 -34.13 -9.10 16.74
CA GLU A 442 -34.57 -7.72 16.96
C GLU A 442 -34.39 -6.91 15.68
N VAL A 443 -35.37 -6.08 15.37
CA VAL A 443 -35.44 -5.37 14.10
C VAL A 443 -35.70 -3.90 14.33
N ILE A 444 -34.93 -3.06 13.64
CA ILE A 444 -35.22 -1.63 13.49
C ILE A 444 -35.54 -1.36 12.02
N SER A 445 -36.80 -1.01 11.74
CA SER A 445 -37.28 -0.63 10.41
C SER A 445 -37.22 0.88 10.20
N VAL A 446 -36.85 1.31 8.99
CA VAL A 446 -36.69 2.71 8.60
C VAL A 446 -37.25 2.95 7.20
N ASP A 447 -38.18 3.90 7.05
CA ASP A 447 -38.60 4.42 5.73
C ASP A 447 -37.69 5.59 5.32
N LEU A 448 -36.68 5.32 4.50
CA LEU A 448 -35.67 6.29 4.07
C LEU A 448 -36.25 7.44 3.23
N GLU A 449 -37.41 7.25 2.61
CA GLU A 449 -38.05 8.28 1.78
C GLU A 449 -38.74 9.36 2.62
N LYS A 450 -39.24 8.98 3.78
CA LYS A 450 -39.99 9.86 4.69
C LYS A 450 -39.17 10.38 5.86
N LEU A 451 -37.88 10.04 5.93
CA LEU A 451 -36.99 10.58 6.96
C LEU A 451 -36.88 12.12 6.84
N PRO A 452 -36.99 12.85 7.96
CA PRO A 452 -36.92 14.30 7.95
C PRO A 452 -35.54 14.80 7.48
N GLU A 453 -35.47 16.03 6.96
CA GLU A 453 -34.24 16.59 6.36
C GLU A 453 -33.07 16.69 7.34
N ASN A 454 -33.35 16.85 8.63
CA ASN A 454 -32.34 16.88 9.69
C ASN A 454 -31.81 15.48 10.06
N ALA A 455 -32.37 14.38 9.53
CA ALA A 455 -31.79 13.05 9.66
C ALA A 455 -30.76 12.84 8.54
N PHE A 456 -29.48 13.00 8.88
CA PHE A 456 -28.37 12.91 7.94
C PHE A 456 -27.61 11.58 8.05
N MET A 457 -27.35 11.11 9.27
CA MET A 457 -26.68 9.82 9.50
C MET A 457 -27.39 9.00 10.56
N LEU A 458 -27.55 7.69 10.31
CA LEU A 458 -28.11 6.73 11.26
C LEU A 458 -27.03 5.72 11.62
N PHE A 459 -26.70 5.59 12.90
CA PHE A 459 -25.74 4.60 13.38
C PHE A 459 -26.44 3.52 14.20
N PHE A 460 -26.24 2.27 13.83
CA PHE A 460 -26.79 1.12 14.54
C PHE A 460 -25.73 0.57 15.50
N THR A 461 -26.09 0.50 16.77
CA THR A 461 -25.22 0.05 17.85
C THR A 461 -25.80 -1.18 18.51
N ILE A 462 -24.91 -2.08 18.94
CA ILE A 462 -25.30 -3.30 19.64
C ILE A 462 -24.56 -3.38 20.96
N ASN A 463 -25.32 -3.63 22.04
CA ASN A 463 -24.80 -3.71 23.40
C ASN A 463 -25.14 -5.07 24.03
N SER A 464 -24.19 -5.65 24.75
CA SER A 464 -24.38 -6.82 25.62
C SER A 464 -24.34 -6.37 27.08
N TYR A 465 -25.53 -6.20 27.70
CA TYR A 465 -25.64 -5.84 29.12
C TYR A 465 -25.38 -7.03 30.04
N SER A 466 -25.67 -8.24 29.55
CA SER A 466 -25.36 -9.54 30.18
C SER A 466 -23.86 -9.82 30.34
N GLY A 467 -23.02 -9.07 29.61
CA GLY A 467 -21.59 -8.93 29.89
C GLY A 467 -20.68 -9.87 29.13
N GLN A 468 -21.18 -10.58 28.12
CA GLN A 468 -20.39 -11.41 27.22
C GLN A 468 -19.69 -10.55 26.17
N VAL A 469 -18.59 -11.07 25.61
CA VAL A 469 -17.93 -10.43 24.47
C VAL A 469 -18.42 -11.08 23.19
N PHE A 470 -18.48 -10.34 22.09
CA PHE A 470 -19.01 -10.85 20.81
C PHE A 470 -18.23 -12.07 20.26
N ASP A 471 -16.94 -12.22 20.59
CA ASP A 471 -16.18 -13.45 20.26
C ASP A 471 -16.74 -14.72 20.92
N GLN A 472 -17.50 -14.59 22.01
CA GLN A 472 -18.18 -15.69 22.71
C GLN A 472 -19.60 -15.95 22.20
N LEU A 473 -20.10 -15.12 21.28
CA LEU A 473 -21.45 -15.20 20.72
C LEU A 473 -21.38 -15.56 19.23
N PRO A 474 -21.15 -16.83 18.89
CA PRO A 474 -20.88 -17.21 17.51
C PRO A 474 -22.06 -17.04 16.56
N GLU A 475 -23.26 -17.01 17.12
CA GLU A 475 -24.52 -16.86 16.39
C GLU A 475 -25.02 -15.41 16.36
N ALA A 476 -24.28 -14.47 16.95
CA ALA A 476 -24.65 -13.05 16.92
C ALA A 476 -24.30 -12.44 15.56
N ALA A 477 -25.31 -12.02 14.81
CA ALA A 477 -25.16 -11.42 13.49
C ALA A 477 -26.09 -10.23 13.30
N ILE A 478 -25.75 -9.38 12.34
CA ILE A 478 -26.59 -8.27 11.89
C ILE A 478 -26.82 -8.40 10.39
N SER A 479 -28.04 -8.07 9.96
CA SER A 479 -28.52 -8.15 8.59
C SER A 479 -29.18 -6.82 8.21
N LEU A 480 -28.86 -6.32 7.02
CA LEU A 480 -29.57 -5.22 6.38
C LEU A 480 -30.49 -5.81 5.31
N ARG A 481 -31.78 -5.47 5.36
CA ARG A 481 -32.81 -5.95 4.44
C ARG A 481 -33.54 -4.79 3.78
N ASP A 482 -34.05 -5.04 2.58
CA ASP A 482 -35.07 -4.22 1.93
C ASP A 482 -36.44 -4.90 2.14
N ASP A 483 -37.28 -4.28 2.96
CA ASP A 483 -38.59 -4.81 3.37
C ASP A 483 -39.66 -4.67 2.28
N GLY A 484 -39.40 -3.85 1.24
CA GLY A 484 -40.33 -3.65 0.13
C GLY A 484 -40.07 -4.56 -1.07
N LEU A 485 -39.05 -5.41 -1.00
CA LEU A 485 -38.70 -6.37 -2.04
C LEU A 485 -38.80 -7.80 -1.52
N GLU A 486 -39.43 -8.68 -2.29
CA GLU A 486 -39.41 -10.11 -2.02
C GLU A 486 -38.02 -10.68 -2.30
N GLY A 487 -37.51 -11.53 -1.41
CA GLY A 487 -36.16 -12.07 -1.55
C GLY A 487 -35.85 -13.24 -0.62
N ASN A 488 -34.56 -13.43 -0.35
CA ASN A 488 -33.99 -14.67 0.17
C ASN A 488 -33.88 -14.74 1.71
N SER A 489 -34.48 -13.80 2.44
CA SER A 489 -34.53 -13.87 3.91
C SER A 489 -35.54 -14.93 4.37
N VAL A 490 -35.48 -15.30 5.66
CA VAL A 490 -36.41 -16.26 6.27
C VAL A 490 -37.86 -15.76 6.25
N GLU A 491 -38.04 -14.43 6.24
CA GLU A 491 -39.34 -13.75 6.20
C GLU A 491 -39.77 -13.38 4.76
N GLY A 492 -38.99 -13.78 3.75
CA GLY A 492 -39.29 -13.51 2.34
C GLY A 492 -38.93 -12.11 1.86
N THR A 493 -38.19 -11.32 2.64
CA THR A 493 -37.66 -10.01 2.25
C THR A 493 -36.27 -10.11 1.59
N GLN A 494 -35.86 -9.10 0.84
CA GLN A 494 -34.56 -9.08 0.18
C GLN A 494 -33.45 -8.71 1.17
N GLU A 495 -32.68 -9.70 1.61
CA GLU A 495 -31.46 -9.45 2.38
C GLU A 495 -30.38 -8.84 1.48
N ILE A 496 -29.94 -7.63 1.81
CA ILE A 496 -28.88 -6.90 1.11
C ILE A 496 -27.52 -7.45 1.55
N CYS A 497 -27.33 -7.55 2.87
CA CYS A 497 -26.09 -8.06 3.42
C CYS A 497 -26.24 -8.52 4.88
N ALA A 498 -25.48 -9.54 5.27
CA ALA A 498 -25.40 -9.97 6.66
C ALA A 498 -23.94 -10.22 7.08
N PHE A 499 -23.62 -9.88 8.32
CA PHE A 499 -22.30 -10.11 8.89
C PHE A 499 -22.38 -10.47 10.36
N ARG A 500 -21.42 -11.31 10.78
CA ARG A 500 -21.29 -11.75 12.16
C ARG A 500 -20.65 -10.66 13.01
N LEU A 501 -21.15 -10.49 14.22
CA LEU A 501 -20.57 -9.62 15.21
C LEU A 501 -19.34 -10.30 15.83
N THR A 502 -18.22 -9.59 15.86
CA THR A 502 -16.96 -10.12 16.40
C THR A 502 -16.25 -9.08 17.25
N GLY A 503 -15.49 -9.53 18.25
CA GLY A 503 -14.64 -8.67 19.05
C GLY A 503 -14.64 -9.03 20.54
N THR A 504 -13.59 -8.61 21.22
CA THR A 504 -13.37 -8.79 22.67
C THR A 504 -14.11 -7.76 23.54
N HIS A 505 -15.17 -7.17 22.99
CA HIS A 505 -15.87 -6.02 23.54
C HIS A 505 -17.35 -6.33 23.78
N LYS A 506 -17.99 -5.52 24.63
CA LYS A 506 -19.40 -5.68 25.04
C LYS A 506 -20.37 -4.71 24.36
N ALA A 507 -19.83 -3.77 23.60
CA ALA A 507 -20.61 -2.84 22.79
C ALA A 507 -19.86 -2.59 21.47
N LEU A 508 -20.60 -2.41 20.38
CA LEU A 508 -20.05 -2.11 19.07
C LEU A 508 -20.94 -1.14 18.29
N ILE A 509 -20.33 -0.44 17.33
CA ILE A 509 -21.05 0.25 16.26
C ILE A 509 -21.04 -0.71 15.09
N ALA A 510 -22.22 -1.24 14.73
CA ALA A 510 -22.33 -2.31 13.76
C ALA A 510 -22.23 -1.77 12.33
N CYS A 511 -23.08 -0.79 12.02
CA CYS A 511 -23.15 -0.14 10.72
C CYS A 511 -23.70 1.28 10.82
N GLY A 512 -23.58 2.02 9.73
CA GLY A 512 -24.19 3.33 9.57
C GLY A 512 -24.82 3.53 8.19
N LEU A 513 -25.83 4.37 8.11
CA LEU A 513 -26.41 4.88 6.88
C LEU A 513 -26.13 6.38 6.79
N ILE A 514 -25.72 6.83 5.60
CA ILE A 514 -25.31 8.21 5.35
C ILE A 514 -26.13 8.73 4.19
N ARG A 515 -26.84 9.83 4.40
CA ARG A 515 -27.63 10.50 3.36
C ARG A 515 -26.69 11.15 2.34
N LYS A 516 -26.95 10.95 1.05
CA LYS A 516 -26.23 11.58 -0.06
C LYS A 516 -27.13 12.59 -0.79
N GLU A 517 -26.58 13.34 -1.74
CA GLU A 517 -27.37 14.24 -2.61
C GLU A 517 -28.48 13.47 -3.35
N ARG A 518 -28.20 12.21 -3.71
CA ARG A 518 -29.15 11.28 -4.30
C ARG A 518 -29.00 9.94 -3.60
N GLY A 519 -29.88 9.66 -2.65
CA GLY A 519 -29.97 8.34 -2.02
C GLY A 519 -29.22 8.19 -0.69
N TRP A 520 -28.85 6.96 -0.37
CA TRP A 520 -28.25 6.57 0.90
C TRP A 520 -27.08 5.60 0.69
N SER A 521 -25.97 5.85 1.39
CA SER A 521 -24.86 4.90 1.45
C SER A 521 -24.85 4.15 2.77
N PHE A 522 -24.62 2.85 2.71
CA PHE A 522 -24.42 1.97 3.84
C PHE A 522 -22.93 1.78 4.15
N ARG A 523 -22.53 1.92 5.41
CA ARG A 523 -21.17 1.72 5.91
C ARG A 523 -21.16 0.59 6.93
N CYS A 524 -20.43 -0.48 6.66
CA CYS A 524 -20.17 -1.52 7.67
C CYS A 524 -19.00 -1.08 8.57
N LEU A 525 -19.15 -1.12 9.89
CA LEU A 525 -18.16 -0.56 10.80
C LEU A 525 -17.57 -1.59 11.77
N ASN A 526 -18.39 -2.52 12.28
CA ASN A 526 -18.02 -3.56 13.25
C ASN A 526 -16.98 -3.10 14.30
N THR A 527 -17.06 -1.83 14.72
CA THR A 527 -15.93 -1.16 15.36
C THR A 527 -15.93 -1.49 16.85
N PRO A 528 -14.89 -2.17 17.38
CA PRO A 528 -14.94 -2.68 18.75
C PRO A 528 -14.75 -1.59 19.82
N GLN A 529 -15.51 -1.65 20.93
CA GLN A 529 -15.54 -0.55 21.92
C GLN A 529 -15.13 -0.94 23.35
N ALA A 530 -14.14 -0.24 23.90
CA ALA A 530 -13.75 -0.38 25.31
C ALA A 530 -14.71 0.37 26.27
N GLN A 531 -15.31 -0.38 27.21
CA GLN A 531 -15.87 0.04 28.52
C GLN A 531 -17.09 1.01 28.52
N GLY A 532 -18.08 0.79 27.67
CA GLY A 532 -19.38 1.48 27.77
C GLY A 532 -20.53 0.48 27.73
N MET A 533 -21.49 0.59 28.66
CA MET A 533 -22.68 -0.28 28.71
C MET A 533 -23.89 0.34 27.99
N THR A 534 -23.91 1.64 27.68
CA THR A 534 -25.10 2.31 27.11
C THR A 534 -24.80 3.00 25.77
N VAL A 535 -25.81 3.18 24.92
CA VAL A 535 -25.75 3.91 23.63
C VAL A 535 -25.17 5.33 23.81
N GLN A 536 -25.51 5.98 24.92
CA GLN A 536 -25.02 7.32 25.27
C GLN A 536 -23.50 7.36 25.51
N SER A 537 -22.92 6.25 26.00
CA SER A 537 -21.46 6.12 26.14
C SER A 537 -20.73 5.95 24.80
N LEU A 538 -21.46 5.64 23.73
CA LEU A 538 -20.93 5.52 22.36
C LEU A 538 -20.92 6.85 21.60
N LEU A 539 -21.66 7.87 22.06
CA LEU A 539 -21.78 9.18 21.39
C LEU A 539 -20.44 9.80 20.99
N GLY A 540 -19.47 9.87 21.91
CA GLY A 540 -18.17 10.48 21.63
C GLY A 540 -17.35 9.74 20.57
N LYS A 541 -17.69 8.48 20.28
CA LYS A 541 -17.04 7.68 19.24
C LYS A 541 -17.84 7.63 17.96
N ILE A 542 -19.17 7.56 18.05
CA ILE A 542 -20.07 7.81 16.92
C ILE A 542 -19.73 9.17 16.29
N ARG A 543 -19.47 10.20 17.11
CA ARG A 543 -18.99 11.50 16.63
C ARG A 543 -17.64 11.43 15.92
N LYS A 544 -16.72 10.56 16.36
CA LYS A 544 -15.43 10.35 15.66
C LYS A 544 -15.60 9.61 14.34
N GLU A 545 -16.49 8.62 14.29
CA GLU A 545 -16.85 7.94 13.04
C GLU A 545 -17.57 8.90 12.08
N TYR A 546 -18.42 9.78 12.61
CA TYR A 546 -19.01 10.90 11.87
C TYR A 546 -17.92 11.86 11.35
N GLU A 547 -16.99 12.30 12.20
CA GLU A 547 -15.88 13.17 11.79
C GLU A 547 -14.98 12.48 10.76
N ALA A 548 -14.76 11.17 10.88
CA ALA A 548 -14.02 10.38 9.90
C ALA A 548 -14.78 10.26 8.57
N ALA A 549 -16.09 9.97 8.60
CA ALA A 549 -16.93 9.92 7.40
C ALA A 549 -17.02 11.28 6.69
N MET A 550 -17.14 12.36 7.45
CA MET A 550 -17.15 13.73 6.93
C MET A 550 -15.77 14.16 6.45
N ALA A 551 -14.69 13.73 7.11
CA ALA A 551 -13.32 13.95 6.65
C ALA A 551 -13.01 13.14 5.39
N ASP A 552 -13.51 11.92 5.26
CA ASP A 552 -13.39 11.11 4.03
C ASP A 552 -14.16 11.76 2.87
N ALA A 553 -15.29 12.42 3.14
CA ALA A 553 -16.03 13.21 2.15
C ALA A 553 -15.36 14.57 1.83
N ALA A 554 -14.67 15.19 2.80
CA ALA A 554 -14.03 16.50 2.67
C ALA A 554 -12.58 16.42 2.17
N THR A 555 -11.89 15.31 2.38
CA THR A 555 -10.58 15.05 1.79
C THR A 555 -10.78 14.40 0.43
N GLN A 556 -10.11 14.91 -0.61
CA GLN A 556 -10.01 14.23 -1.91
C GLN A 556 -9.24 12.91 -1.74
N GLN A 557 -9.90 11.89 -1.19
CA GLN A 557 -9.35 10.55 -1.12
C GLN A 557 -9.24 10.05 -2.56
N LYS A 558 -8.06 9.54 -2.94
CA LYS A 558 -7.81 9.02 -4.30
C LYS A 558 -8.87 7.98 -4.62
N ARG A 559 -9.59 8.08 -5.74
CA ARG A 559 -10.60 7.08 -6.11
C ARG A 559 -9.96 5.97 -6.95
N LEU A 560 -10.59 4.81 -7.02
CA LEU A 560 -10.13 3.68 -7.85
C LEU A 560 -10.03 4.09 -9.32
N ILE A 561 -11.02 4.82 -9.83
CA ILE A 561 -11.04 5.37 -11.19
C ILE A 561 -9.83 6.27 -11.48
N ASP A 562 -9.34 7.06 -10.51
CA ASP A 562 -8.19 7.94 -10.71
C ASP A 562 -6.90 7.12 -10.93
N ALA A 563 -6.74 6.02 -10.20
CA ALA A 563 -5.62 5.09 -10.37
C ALA A 563 -5.70 4.33 -11.71
N ALA A 564 -6.89 3.86 -12.09
CA ALA A 564 -7.12 3.19 -13.36
C ALA A 564 -6.83 4.12 -14.57
N LEU A 565 -7.38 5.34 -14.55
CA LEU A 565 -7.13 6.33 -15.59
C LEU A 565 -5.65 6.71 -15.69
N LEU A 566 -4.95 6.84 -14.57
CA LEU A 566 -3.51 7.11 -14.59
C LEU A 566 -2.73 6.01 -15.30
N LEU A 567 -2.99 4.73 -14.99
CA LEU A 567 -2.36 3.60 -15.65
C LEU A 567 -2.61 3.63 -17.17
N ALA A 568 -3.87 3.77 -17.57
CA ALA A 568 -4.27 3.78 -18.98
C ALA A 568 -3.62 4.93 -19.76
N LEU A 569 -3.65 6.13 -19.21
CA LEU A 569 -3.08 7.32 -19.84
C LEU A 569 -1.55 7.27 -19.89
N CYS A 570 -0.88 6.66 -18.90
CA CYS A 570 0.56 6.45 -18.95
C CYS A 570 0.97 5.45 -20.04
N LEU A 571 0.21 4.35 -20.21
CA LEU A 571 0.45 3.41 -21.30
C LEU A 571 0.23 4.08 -22.66
N ARG A 572 -0.86 4.83 -22.81
CA ARG A 572 -1.12 5.61 -24.02
C ARG A 572 -0.02 6.60 -24.34
N GLU A 573 0.40 7.40 -23.37
CA GLU A 573 1.48 8.39 -23.54
C GLU A 573 2.82 7.73 -23.92
N ARG A 574 3.07 6.51 -23.44
CA ARG A 574 4.27 5.73 -23.80
C ARG A 574 4.21 5.16 -25.21
N MET A 575 3.05 4.66 -25.63
CA MET A 575 2.88 3.96 -26.91
C MET A 575 2.52 4.87 -28.08
N GLY A 576 1.90 6.01 -27.79
CA GLY A 576 1.32 6.92 -28.77
C GLY A 576 -0.12 6.54 -29.17
N ASP A 577 -0.82 7.54 -29.70
CA ASP A 577 -2.25 7.48 -30.05
C ASP A 577 -2.56 6.45 -31.14
N ASP A 578 -1.62 6.21 -32.04
CA ASP A 578 -1.81 5.30 -33.16
C ASP A 578 -1.81 3.83 -32.72
N LYS A 579 -1.08 3.54 -31.63
CA LYS A 579 -0.84 2.18 -31.13
C LYS A 579 -1.61 1.83 -29.87
N CYS A 580 -2.06 2.80 -29.07
CA CYS A 580 -2.77 2.53 -27.82
C CYS A 580 -4.09 3.30 -27.76
N GLU A 581 -5.20 2.56 -27.77
CA GLU A 581 -6.55 3.11 -27.65
C GLU A 581 -7.07 2.93 -26.22
N VAL A 582 -7.55 4.02 -25.61
CA VAL A 582 -8.16 3.98 -24.27
C VAL A 582 -9.68 4.07 -24.42
N VAL A 583 -10.38 3.13 -23.81
CA VAL A 583 -11.83 3.01 -23.89
C VAL A 583 -12.41 3.01 -22.49
N LEU A 584 -13.27 3.98 -22.20
CA LEU A 584 -14.03 4.01 -20.96
C LEU A 584 -15.30 3.18 -21.16
N PHE A 585 -15.70 2.37 -20.19
CA PHE A 585 -16.92 1.58 -20.29
C PHE A 585 -17.72 1.53 -18.99
N SER A 586 -19.02 1.36 -19.14
CA SER A 586 -20.01 1.13 -18.09
C SER A 586 -21.25 0.48 -18.72
N SER A 587 -22.30 0.22 -17.94
CA SER A 587 -23.61 -0.07 -18.56
C SER A 587 -24.10 1.12 -19.42
N PRO A 588 -24.97 0.87 -20.41
CA PRO A 588 -25.76 1.93 -21.03
C PRO A 588 -26.51 2.76 -19.97
N GLY A 589 -26.65 4.08 -20.21
CA GLY A 589 -27.44 4.97 -19.37
C GLY A 589 -28.95 4.70 -19.47
N LYS A 590 -29.72 5.21 -18.49
CA LYS A 590 -31.19 5.01 -18.37
C LYS A 590 -31.99 5.49 -19.59
N GLU A 591 -31.46 6.42 -20.39
CA GLU A 591 -32.09 6.97 -21.58
C GLU A 591 -31.68 6.26 -22.89
N GLY A 592 -30.90 5.18 -22.82
CA GLY A 592 -30.35 4.51 -24.01
C GLY A 592 -29.18 5.31 -24.60
N GLY A 593 -28.00 5.12 -24.02
CA GLY A 593 -26.73 5.70 -24.48
C GLY A 593 -25.66 4.63 -24.72
N PRO A 594 -24.50 4.98 -25.32
CA PRO A 594 -23.44 4.01 -25.57
C PRO A 594 -22.86 3.49 -24.25
N GLY A 595 -22.72 2.17 -24.10
CA GLY A 595 -22.08 1.53 -22.94
C GLY A 595 -20.54 1.68 -22.93
N TYR A 596 -19.97 2.38 -23.89
CA TYR A 596 -18.55 2.66 -23.94
C TYR A 596 -18.25 3.95 -24.70
N LYS A 597 -17.07 4.52 -24.45
CA LYS A 597 -16.53 5.65 -25.20
C LYS A 597 -15.05 5.45 -25.47
N VAL A 598 -14.70 5.44 -26.75
CA VAL A 598 -13.31 5.52 -27.21
C VAL A 598 -12.81 6.95 -27.04
N LEU A 599 -11.69 7.12 -26.34
CA LEU A 599 -11.07 8.43 -26.14
C LEU A 599 -10.16 8.77 -27.31
N ARG A 600 -10.48 9.85 -28.04
CA ARG A 600 -9.69 10.34 -29.17
C ARG A 600 -9.19 11.76 -28.91
N GLY A 601 -8.05 12.12 -29.52
CA GLY A 601 -7.50 13.49 -29.48
C GLY A 601 -7.08 13.97 -28.09
N LEU A 602 -6.68 13.07 -27.19
CA LEU A 602 -6.13 13.50 -25.91
C LEU A 602 -4.72 14.07 -26.15
N GLY A 603 -4.42 15.25 -25.58
CA GLY A 603 -3.09 15.84 -25.70
C GLY A 603 -2.04 15.07 -24.88
N PRO A 604 -0.78 15.51 -24.83
CA PRO A 604 0.32 14.83 -24.14
C PRO A 604 0.28 14.97 -22.60
N LYS A 605 -0.74 15.64 -22.05
CA LYS A 605 -0.84 16.02 -20.63
C LYS A 605 -1.65 14.99 -19.86
N VAL A 606 -0.96 14.05 -19.22
CA VAL A 606 -1.57 12.90 -18.54
C VAL A 606 -2.57 13.30 -17.46
N LEU A 607 -2.23 14.19 -16.51
CA LEU A 607 -3.17 14.53 -15.43
C LEU A 607 -4.30 15.44 -15.93
N ALA A 608 -4.02 16.31 -16.91
CA ALA A 608 -5.07 17.10 -17.54
C ALA A 608 -6.10 16.19 -18.24
N ASN A 609 -5.64 15.11 -18.86
CA ASN A 609 -6.51 14.13 -19.50
C ASN A 609 -7.36 13.33 -18.50
N ILE A 610 -6.89 13.09 -17.27
CA ILE A 610 -7.72 12.45 -16.21
C ILE A 610 -9.03 13.22 -16.02
N ARG A 611 -8.98 14.55 -15.96
CA ARG A 611 -10.20 15.38 -15.83
C ARG A 611 -11.14 15.23 -17.02
N ARG A 612 -10.60 15.21 -18.24
CA ARG A 612 -11.39 14.98 -19.45
C ARG A 612 -12.04 13.60 -19.44
N CYS A 613 -11.32 12.57 -18.97
CA CYS A 613 -11.87 11.23 -18.82
C CYS A 613 -13.02 11.21 -17.80
N HIS A 614 -12.91 11.95 -16.70
CA HIS A 614 -14.03 12.12 -15.74
C HIS A 614 -15.26 12.76 -16.38
N ASP A 615 -15.08 13.82 -17.17
CA ASP A 615 -16.20 14.48 -17.84
C ASP A 615 -16.89 13.58 -18.87
N VAL A 616 -16.11 12.70 -19.53
CA VAL A 616 -16.64 11.66 -20.42
C VAL A 616 -17.34 10.54 -19.63
N ALA A 617 -16.75 10.08 -18.52
CA ALA A 617 -17.32 9.04 -17.69
C ALA A 617 -18.70 9.42 -17.15
N LYS A 618 -18.92 10.69 -16.79
CA LYS A 618 -20.23 11.22 -16.37
C LYS A 618 -21.33 11.13 -17.44
N GLN A 619 -20.97 10.99 -18.71
CA GLN A 619 -21.92 10.84 -19.82
C GLN A 619 -22.29 9.37 -20.07
N LEU A 620 -21.58 8.44 -19.47
CA LEU A 620 -21.85 7.01 -19.54
C LEU A 620 -22.80 6.60 -18.40
N GLY A 621 -23.27 5.35 -18.42
CA GLY A 621 -24.06 4.81 -17.30
C GLY A 621 -23.20 4.49 -16.07
N ARG A 622 -23.75 3.71 -15.13
CA ARG A 622 -23.08 3.37 -13.87
C ARG A 622 -22.92 1.88 -13.59
N GLY A 623 -23.48 1.01 -14.43
CA GLY A 623 -23.36 -0.43 -14.27
C GLY A 623 -22.01 -0.98 -14.77
N THR A 624 -21.80 -2.26 -14.57
CA THR A 624 -20.49 -2.92 -14.64
C THR A 624 -20.34 -3.85 -15.86
N GLU A 625 -21.17 -3.65 -16.89
CA GLU A 625 -21.21 -4.50 -18.09
C GLU A 625 -19.98 -4.30 -18.99
N LEU A 626 -19.37 -5.39 -19.45
CA LEU A 626 -18.26 -5.33 -20.41
C LEU A 626 -18.74 -4.86 -21.79
N PRO A 627 -17.94 -4.06 -22.52
CA PRO A 627 -18.29 -3.58 -23.85
C PRO A 627 -18.01 -4.64 -24.93
N ILE A 628 -18.70 -5.79 -24.85
CA ILE A 628 -18.49 -6.91 -25.80
C ILE A 628 -18.79 -6.49 -27.25
N GLY A 629 -19.76 -5.61 -27.48
CA GLY A 629 -20.07 -5.07 -28.81
C GLY A 629 -18.86 -4.37 -29.46
N TYR A 630 -18.13 -3.56 -28.69
CA TYR A 630 -16.90 -2.92 -29.15
C TYR A 630 -15.82 -3.95 -29.54
N LEU A 631 -15.66 -5.03 -28.76
CA LEU A 631 -14.72 -6.10 -29.09
C LEU A 631 -15.10 -6.84 -30.38
N GLN A 632 -16.40 -7.02 -30.63
CA GLN A 632 -16.91 -7.59 -31.87
C GLN A 632 -16.65 -6.65 -33.06
N GLU A 633 -16.85 -5.35 -32.90
CA GLU A 633 -16.53 -4.33 -33.91
C GLU A 633 -15.04 -4.35 -34.29
N LEU A 634 -14.13 -4.45 -33.31
CA LEU A 634 -12.68 -4.58 -33.56
C LEU A 634 -12.36 -5.82 -34.42
N SER A 635 -13.00 -6.94 -34.12
CA SER A 635 -12.81 -8.19 -34.86
C SER A 635 -13.37 -8.11 -36.28
N ALA A 636 -14.53 -7.45 -36.46
CA ALA A 636 -15.16 -7.26 -37.76
C ALA A 636 -14.36 -6.29 -38.66
N ALA A 637 -13.77 -5.26 -38.06
CA ALA A 637 -12.89 -4.32 -38.74
C ALA A 637 -11.50 -4.90 -39.10
N GLY A 638 -11.19 -6.12 -38.65
CA GLY A 638 -9.89 -6.75 -38.90
C GLY A 638 -8.72 -6.03 -38.24
N VAL A 639 -8.96 -5.35 -37.10
CA VAL A 639 -7.90 -4.65 -36.36
C VAL A 639 -6.95 -5.68 -35.75
N ALA A 640 -5.66 -5.56 -36.07
CA ALA A 640 -4.62 -6.35 -35.42
C ALA A 640 -4.48 -5.87 -33.97
N LEU A 641 -4.86 -6.72 -33.01
CA LEU A 641 -4.80 -6.44 -31.58
C LEU A 641 -3.72 -7.30 -30.95
N ASP A 642 -2.65 -6.69 -30.41
CA ASP A 642 -1.59 -7.42 -29.71
C ASP A 642 -1.84 -7.47 -28.20
N HIS A 643 -2.46 -6.42 -27.63
CA HIS A 643 -2.69 -6.32 -26.19
C HIS A 643 -4.12 -5.87 -25.87
N LEU A 644 -4.76 -6.57 -24.95
CA LEU A 644 -6.02 -6.16 -24.33
C LEU A 644 -5.81 -6.03 -22.82
N VAL A 645 -5.91 -4.81 -22.29
CA VAL A 645 -5.75 -4.52 -20.87
C VAL A 645 -7.09 -4.09 -20.28
N LEU A 646 -7.52 -4.73 -19.21
CA LEU A 646 -8.73 -4.41 -18.46
C LEU A 646 -8.36 -3.85 -17.09
N LEU A 647 -8.77 -2.62 -16.80
CA LEU A 647 -8.62 -1.97 -15.49
C LEU A 647 -9.99 -1.88 -14.82
N THR A 648 -10.14 -2.49 -13.66
CA THR A 648 -11.42 -2.59 -12.92
C THR A 648 -11.16 -2.71 -11.42
N ASP A 649 -12.20 -2.68 -10.59
CA ASP A 649 -12.20 -3.08 -9.18
C ASP A 649 -12.56 -4.57 -8.98
N GLY A 650 -12.71 -5.30 -10.10
CA GLY A 650 -13.08 -6.70 -10.15
C GLY A 650 -14.55 -6.98 -9.79
N LEU A 651 -15.40 -5.95 -9.81
CA LEU A 651 -16.86 -6.04 -9.75
C LEU A 651 -17.53 -5.90 -11.12
N VAL A 652 -16.77 -6.12 -12.19
CA VAL A 652 -17.31 -6.27 -13.55
C VAL A 652 -18.26 -7.47 -13.58
N ALA A 653 -19.56 -7.20 -13.52
CA ALA A 653 -20.58 -8.20 -13.41
C ALA A 653 -21.11 -8.58 -14.79
N PRO A 654 -21.39 -9.87 -15.01
CA PRO A 654 -22.13 -10.30 -16.17
C PRO A 654 -23.63 -10.01 -16.04
N ALA A 655 -24.15 -9.16 -16.92
CA ALA A 655 -25.53 -9.30 -17.37
C ALA A 655 -25.65 -10.64 -18.12
N LYS A 656 -26.17 -11.65 -17.43
CA LYS A 656 -26.48 -13.02 -17.87
C LYS A 656 -25.35 -13.98 -18.32
N ASN A 657 -24.22 -13.57 -18.92
CA ASN A 657 -23.02 -14.45 -19.11
C ASN A 657 -21.69 -13.83 -19.71
N PRO A 658 -21.37 -12.52 -19.68
CA PRO A 658 -20.23 -11.96 -20.44
C PRO A 658 -18.80 -12.30 -20.01
N ALA A 659 -18.51 -12.83 -18.82
CA ALA A 659 -17.15 -13.33 -18.53
C ALA A 659 -16.78 -14.49 -19.49
N GLU A 660 -17.74 -15.38 -19.71
CA GLU A 660 -17.65 -16.45 -20.70
C GLU A 660 -17.64 -15.88 -22.14
N ALA A 661 -18.35 -14.78 -22.40
CA ALA A 661 -18.32 -14.11 -23.71
C ALA A 661 -16.95 -13.49 -24.01
N LEU A 662 -16.28 -12.88 -23.03
CA LEU A 662 -14.92 -12.37 -23.17
C LEU A 662 -13.94 -13.51 -23.41
N SER A 663 -14.03 -14.60 -22.63
CA SER A 663 -13.18 -15.79 -22.84
C SER A 663 -13.41 -16.42 -24.22
N ARG A 664 -14.68 -16.56 -24.66
CA ARG A 664 -15.03 -17.04 -26.01
C ARG A 664 -14.52 -16.10 -27.10
N TRP A 665 -14.62 -14.80 -26.89
CA TRP A 665 -14.11 -13.80 -27.82
C TRP A 665 -12.57 -13.88 -27.92
N LEU A 666 -11.86 -13.92 -26.79
CA LEU A 666 -10.41 -14.07 -26.74
C LEU A 666 -9.95 -15.33 -27.46
N ALA A 667 -10.60 -16.47 -27.22
CA ALA A 667 -10.30 -17.72 -27.92
C ALA A 667 -10.54 -17.61 -29.43
N SER A 668 -11.67 -17.03 -29.85
CA SER A 668 -12.01 -16.84 -31.27
C SER A 668 -11.08 -15.84 -31.98
N HIS A 669 -10.65 -14.79 -31.29
CA HIS A 669 -9.76 -13.78 -31.83
C HIS A 669 -8.33 -14.33 -31.94
N ARG A 670 -7.84 -15.05 -30.92
CA ARG A 670 -6.54 -15.75 -30.93
C ARG A 670 -6.42 -16.85 -31.99
N ALA A 671 -7.54 -17.45 -32.40
CA ALA A 671 -7.55 -18.41 -33.51
C ALA A 671 -7.29 -17.75 -34.88
N ARG A 672 -7.51 -16.42 -34.99
CA ARG A 672 -7.39 -15.65 -36.23
C ARG A 672 -6.17 -14.74 -36.25
N VAL A 673 -5.77 -14.23 -35.08
CA VAL A 673 -4.69 -13.25 -34.89
C VAL A 673 -3.87 -13.68 -33.67
N GLN A 674 -2.59 -14.00 -33.85
CA GLN A 674 -1.65 -14.24 -32.74
C GLN A 674 -0.42 -13.36 -32.86
N PRO A 675 0.19 -12.94 -31.72
CA PRO A 675 -0.19 -13.21 -30.34
C PRO A 675 -1.04 -12.07 -29.70
N VAL A 676 -2.22 -12.38 -29.15
CA VAL A 676 -3.01 -11.41 -28.34
C VAL A 676 -2.82 -11.69 -26.86
N ARG A 677 -2.17 -10.77 -26.15
CA ARG A 677 -1.97 -10.84 -24.70
C ARG A 677 -3.10 -10.15 -23.95
N PHE A 678 -3.70 -10.84 -23.00
CA PHE A 678 -4.73 -10.28 -22.14
C PHE A 678 -4.16 -9.97 -20.75
N ALA A 679 -4.50 -8.81 -20.20
CA ALA A 679 -4.18 -8.45 -18.83
C ALA A 679 -5.41 -7.89 -18.10
N CYS A 680 -5.67 -8.35 -16.89
CA CYS A 680 -6.71 -7.84 -16.02
C CYS A 680 -6.09 -7.33 -14.71
N ILE A 681 -6.38 -6.09 -14.36
CA ILE A 681 -5.89 -5.43 -13.16
C ILE A 681 -7.09 -5.05 -12.29
N ASP A 682 -7.22 -5.74 -11.16
CA ASP A 682 -8.11 -5.34 -10.07
C ASP A 682 -7.40 -4.25 -9.26
N VAL A 683 -7.70 -2.98 -9.53
CA VAL A 683 -7.09 -1.81 -8.91
C VAL A 683 -7.39 -1.73 -7.40
N LEU A 684 -8.51 -2.31 -6.96
CA LEU A 684 -8.94 -2.36 -5.57
C LEU A 684 -8.11 -3.38 -4.76
N GLY A 685 -7.82 -4.53 -5.34
CA GLY A 685 -6.78 -5.45 -4.85
C GLY A 685 -7.16 -6.32 -3.65
N LEU A 686 -8.46 -6.62 -3.48
CA LEU A 686 -8.98 -7.46 -2.39
C LEU A 686 -8.99 -8.97 -2.72
N GLY A 687 -8.64 -9.36 -3.94
CA GLY A 687 -8.64 -10.76 -4.35
C GLY A 687 -8.11 -10.98 -5.77
N LYS A 688 -7.97 -12.24 -6.17
CA LYS A 688 -7.58 -12.58 -7.55
C LYS A 688 -8.67 -12.06 -8.52
N PRO A 689 -8.31 -11.42 -9.65
CA PRO A 689 -9.29 -11.03 -10.65
C PRO A 689 -10.11 -12.25 -11.11
N CYS A 690 -11.44 -12.11 -11.11
CA CYS A 690 -12.41 -13.15 -11.42
C CYS A 690 -12.71 -13.30 -12.93
N ILE A 691 -11.99 -12.57 -13.79
CA ILE A 691 -12.25 -12.50 -15.24
C ILE A 691 -11.03 -13.00 -16.01
N GLY A 692 -11.26 -13.97 -16.91
CA GLY A 692 -10.25 -14.50 -17.83
C GLY A 692 -9.39 -15.63 -17.26
N ASP A 693 -9.81 -16.30 -16.18
CA ASP A 693 -9.08 -17.39 -15.53
C ASP A 693 -9.17 -18.73 -16.29
N GLY A 694 -8.81 -18.76 -17.57
CA GLY A 694 -8.80 -20.06 -18.27
C GLY A 694 -8.44 -20.08 -19.74
N SER A 695 -7.87 -19.01 -20.31
CA SER A 695 -7.71 -18.94 -21.77
C SER A 695 -6.28 -19.09 -22.29
N SER A 696 -5.24 -18.75 -21.50
CA SER A 696 -3.83 -18.94 -21.88
C SER A 696 -2.87 -18.74 -20.68
N ASP A 697 -1.73 -19.44 -20.68
CA ASP A 697 -0.63 -19.20 -19.74
C ASP A 697 0.04 -17.82 -19.91
N GLN A 698 -0.28 -17.10 -20.98
CA GLN A 698 0.22 -15.74 -21.24
C GLN A 698 -0.65 -14.62 -20.63
N ASP A 699 -1.80 -14.97 -20.05
CA ASP A 699 -2.72 -14.01 -19.43
C ASP A 699 -2.14 -13.46 -18.12
N VAL A 700 -2.24 -12.14 -17.93
CA VAL A 700 -1.69 -11.44 -16.76
C VAL A 700 -2.82 -10.98 -15.84
N LEU A 701 -2.92 -11.59 -14.66
CA LEU A 701 -3.91 -11.21 -13.65
C LEU A 701 -3.23 -10.56 -12.46
N ILE A 702 -3.50 -9.28 -12.21
CA ILE A 702 -2.87 -8.49 -11.14
C ILE A 702 -3.95 -8.05 -10.15
N SER A 703 -3.72 -8.33 -8.87
CA SER A 703 -4.50 -7.79 -7.76
C SER A 703 -3.76 -6.61 -7.13
N GLY A 704 -4.44 -5.48 -7.06
CA GLY A 704 -3.95 -4.22 -6.53
C GLY A 704 -3.22 -3.37 -7.56
N TYR A 705 -3.02 -2.11 -7.19
CA TYR A 705 -2.28 -1.15 -7.97
C TYR A 705 -0.94 -0.79 -7.30
N SER A 706 0.14 -0.90 -8.07
CA SER A 706 1.46 -0.45 -7.66
C SER A 706 2.28 0.03 -8.86
N GLU A 707 3.43 0.64 -8.59
CA GLU A 707 4.41 0.98 -9.64
C GLU A 707 4.92 -0.25 -10.41
N ALA A 708 4.93 -1.42 -9.75
CA ALA A 708 5.33 -2.66 -10.38
C ALA A 708 4.28 -3.17 -11.38
N THR A 709 3.02 -2.77 -11.23
CA THR A 709 1.92 -3.18 -12.13
C THR A 709 2.24 -2.82 -13.58
N LEU A 710 2.61 -1.56 -13.86
CA LEU A 710 2.98 -1.14 -15.23
C LEU A 710 4.19 -1.89 -15.76
N ARG A 711 5.22 -2.12 -14.92
CA ARG A 711 6.42 -2.86 -15.34
C ARG A 711 6.08 -4.29 -15.71
N TYR A 712 5.25 -4.96 -14.91
CA TYR A 712 4.87 -6.34 -15.13
C TYR A 712 4.00 -6.50 -16.38
N LEU A 713 3.05 -5.60 -16.61
CA LEU A 713 2.25 -5.57 -17.86
C LEU A 713 3.14 -5.51 -19.10
N THR A 714 4.21 -4.73 -19.02
CA THR A 714 5.08 -4.42 -20.17
C THR A 714 6.20 -5.45 -20.38
N GLN A 715 6.46 -6.33 -19.42
CA GLN A 715 7.49 -7.36 -19.56
C GLN A 715 6.94 -8.57 -20.33
N GLU A 716 7.68 -9.07 -21.33
CA GLU A 716 7.35 -10.35 -21.95
C GLU A 716 7.41 -11.49 -20.92
N PRO A 717 6.58 -12.54 -21.06
CA PRO A 717 6.75 -13.77 -20.29
C PRO A 717 8.19 -14.30 -20.45
N GLY A 718 8.96 -14.34 -19.35
CA GLY A 718 10.36 -14.75 -19.37
C GLY A 718 11.39 -13.61 -19.53
N ALA A 719 10.97 -12.36 -19.77
CA ALA A 719 11.88 -11.22 -19.93
C ALA A 719 12.78 -10.98 -18.71
N GLN A 720 12.30 -11.27 -17.49
CA GLN A 720 13.13 -11.19 -16.28
C GLN A 720 14.29 -12.20 -16.31
N LEU A 721 14.04 -13.40 -16.84
CA LEU A 721 15.08 -14.41 -17.03
C LEU A 721 16.06 -13.95 -18.12
N ALA A 722 15.55 -13.45 -19.25
CA ALA A 722 16.38 -12.93 -20.34
C ALA A 722 17.24 -11.72 -19.91
N GLU A 723 16.72 -10.79 -19.10
CA GLU A 723 17.49 -9.67 -18.54
C GLU A 723 18.62 -10.17 -17.64
N VAL A 724 18.35 -11.19 -16.81
CA VAL A 724 19.37 -11.82 -15.95
C VAL A 724 20.40 -12.59 -16.78
N GLU A 725 19.99 -13.29 -17.82
CA GLU A 725 20.86 -14.03 -18.75
C GLU A 725 21.69 -13.09 -19.63
N ALA A 726 21.18 -11.90 -19.95
CA ALA A 726 21.88 -10.88 -20.73
C ALA A 726 22.96 -10.13 -19.94
N ILE A 727 23.06 -10.34 -18.61
CA ILE A 727 24.12 -9.76 -17.79
C ILE A 727 25.46 -10.31 -18.28
N LYS A 728 26.24 -9.47 -18.98
CA LYS A 728 27.60 -9.80 -19.41
C LYS A 728 28.47 -10.04 -18.17
N LEU A 729 28.74 -11.30 -17.91
CA LEU A 729 29.63 -11.70 -16.83
C LEU A 729 31.06 -11.28 -17.18
N PRO A 730 31.80 -10.65 -16.25
CA PRO A 730 33.22 -10.40 -16.46
C PRO A 730 33.93 -11.74 -16.69
N SER A 731 34.87 -11.77 -17.64
CA SER A 731 35.72 -12.95 -17.86
C SER A 731 36.34 -13.36 -16.54
N ALA A 732 36.26 -14.66 -16.19
CA ALA A 732 36.91 -15.16 -14.99
C ALA A 732 38.37 -14.69 -14.99
N LYS A 733 38.78 -13.92 -13.98
CA LYS A 733 40.18 -13.50 -13.84
C LYS A 733 41.03 -14.78 -13.88
N GLY A 734 41.77 -14.96 -14.99
CA GLY A 734 42.73 -16.04 -15.13
C GLY A 734 43.69 -15.99 -13.95
N LYS A 735 44.07 -17.17 -13.43
CA LYS A 735 45.17 -17.27 -12.48
C LYS A 735 46.35 -16.51 -13.09
N SER A 736 46.85 -15.50 -12.37
CA SER A 736 48.11 -14.85 -12.72
C SER A 736 49.16 -15.93 -12.91
N GLU A 737 49.77 -15.97 -14.09
CA GLU A 737 50.90 -16.85 -14.39
C GLU A 737 51.96 -16.67 -13.31
N ALA A 738 52.34 -17.80 -12.70
CA ALA A 738 53.48 -17.83 -11.80
C ALA A 738 54.73 -17.47 -12.63
N GLY A 739 55.48 -16.46 -12.15
CA GLY A 739 56.77 -16.10 -12.73
C GLY A 739 57.74 -17.30 -12.73
N PRO A 740 58.74 -17.31 -13.62
CA PRO A 740 59.55 -18.48 -13.90
C PRO A 740 60.34 -18.94 -12.67
N GLU A 741 60.22 -20.23 -12.35
CA GLU A 741 61.01 -20.91 -11.32
C GLU A 741 62.50 -20.84 -11.65
N GLN A 742 63.31 -20.33 -10.70
CA GLN A 742 64.74 -20.57 -10.69
C GLN A 742 65.02 -22.02 -10.25
N PRO A 743 65.96 -22.73 -10.89
CA PRO A 743 66.23 -24.13 -10.59
C PRO A 743 66.94 -24.28 -9.24
N LYS A 744 66.47 -25.23 -8.43
CA LYS A 744 67.11 -25.68 -7.19
C LYS A 744 68.33 -26.53 -7.51
N GLU A 745 69.49 -26.16 -6.96
CA GLU A 745 70.63 -27.08 -6.82
C GLU A 745 70.33 -28.14 -5.75
N GLU A 746 70.45 -29.40 -6.14
CA GLU A 746 70.42 -30.56 -5.26
C GLU A 746 71.75 -30.73 -4.54
N GLY A 747 71.71 -30.66 -3.20
CA GLY A 747 72.76 -31.18 -2.31
C GLY A 747 72.25 -32.43 -1.60
N LYS A 748 72.86 -33.57 -1.91
CA LYS A 748 72.61 -34.93 -1.41
C LYS A 748 72.66 -35.09 0.11
N ALA A 749 71.83 -35.99 0.63
CA ALA A 749 72.25 -37.22 1.31
C ALA A 749 71.21 -38.32 1.09
#